data_AF-J2IEI7-F1
#
_entry.id   AF-J2IEI7-F1
#
_cell.length_a   1.000
_cell.length_b   1.000
_cell.length_c   1.000
_cell.angle_alpha   90.00
_cell.angle_beta   90.00
_cell.angle_gamma   90.00
#
_symmetry.space_group_name_H-M   'P 1'
#
loop_
_entity.id
_entity.type
_entity.pdbx_description
1 polymer ?
#
loop_
_entity_poly.entity_id
_entity_poly.type
_entity_poly.pdbx_seq_one_letter_code
_entity_poly.pdbx_strand_id
1 'polypeptide(L)'
;MRPAILDPLFSPVSALPGVGPKIAELLVKLLGRETPDETRVVDLLFHAPHSLIDRRNQPGIARAPHGAIVTVTAWVDRHQAPPRGKSNIPYRVILHDETGELTLVFFRGQAAWLEKQLPLDEEVTVSGKIDWFNGRASMVHPDYIVKASEAENLPLVEPIYPLTAGLSPKTLRKIIEAALPRTPELPEWIDLALAQKQGLPSISDAFHGLHEPRDPSDLDAQAPARRRLAYDEFLAGQLSLSLVRQRLRKVTGQPVHATGQVSKQILQALPFSPTNSQNAAIADILKDMAGDDRMLRLLQGDVGSGKTLVALMAMAAVIESGGQAVLMAPTEILARQHHATISKFAASAGLGIEVLTGRTKGREREDILERIASGEAQIVIGTHALFQDSVNYRNLMLAVVDEQHRFGVHQRLRLTAKGITPHMLVMTATPIPRTLVLAAFGDMDVSKLTEKPAGRKPIQTITIPTERTGEIVGRLKSALAEGKKVYWICPLVEESEESDLMSVDERHATLVSSLGPGIGVIHGRMSGPEKDAVMMAFKSGEIRLLVATTVVEVGVDVPDATIMVIEHAERFGLAQLHQLRGRVGRGDEASTCILLYKGPLGETGHARLSIMRETEDGFRIAEEDLKLRGEGELLGTRQSGTPGFRIASLEAHADLLEIARRDAAYLIERDPDLTGERGKAVRTLLYLFRRDEAIRFLHAG
;
A
#
# COMPACT_ATOMS: atom_id res chain seq x y z
N MET A 1 -23.89 16.11 -6.65
CA MET A 1 -23.40 16.93 -7.78
C MET A 1 -22.31 17.84 -7.24
N ARG A 2 -21.19 18.00 -7.96
CA ARG A 2 -20.02 18.78 -7.47
C ARG A 2 -20.40 20.25 -7.24
N PRO A 3 -19.95 20.89 -6.14
CA PRO A 3 -20.13 22.32 -5.92
C PRO A 3 -19.54 23.14 -7.06
N ALA A 4 -20.34 24.07 -7.60
CA ALA A 4 -19.92 24.92 -8.73
C ALA A 4 -18.67 25.76 -8.42
N ILE A 5 -18.42 26.06 -7.14
CA ILE A 5 -17.21 26.77 -6.70
C ILE A 5 -15.93 26.05 -7.12
N LEU A 6 -15.95 24.71 -7.26
CA LEU A 6 -14.78 23.93 -7.65
C LEU A 6 -14.58 23.82 -9.17
N ASP A 7 -15.52 24.29 -10.00
CA ASP A 7 -15.43 24.14 -11.45
C ASP A 7 -14.14 24.71 -12.08
N PRO A 8 -13.60 25.86 -11.62
CA PRO A 8 -12.30 26.35 -12.11
C PRO A 8 -11.16 25.34 -11.91
N LEU A 9 -11.12 24.67 -10.75
CA LEU A 9 -10.11 23.68 -10.39
C LEU A 9 -10.29 22.33 -11.11
N PHE A 10 -11.52 22.02 -11.50
CA PHE A 10 -11.87 20.81 -12.23
C PHE A 10 -12.00 21.03 -13.75
N SER A 11 -11.50 22.14 -14.26
CA SER A 11 -11.29 22.30 -15.70
C SER A 11 -10.10 21.44 -16.17
N PRO A 12 -10.10 20.96 -17.43
CA PRO A 12 -8.95 20.27 -18.00
C PRO A 12 -7.70 21.14 -18.00
N VAL A 13 -6.51 20.55 -17.83
CA VAL A 13 -5.24 21.32 -17.88
C VAL A 13 -5.00 22.00 -19.22
N SER A 14 -5.62 21.52 -20.31
CA SER A 14 -5.60 22.16 -21.63
C SER A 14 -6.29 23.54 -21.66
N ALA A 15 -7.09 23.88 -20.64
CA ALA A 15 -7.66 25.21 -20.48
C ALA A 15 -6.65 26.25 -19.95
N LEU A 16 -5.46 25.82 -19.50
CA LEU A 16 -4.41 26.71 -19.04
C LEU A 16 -3.60 27.28 -20.22
N PRO A 17 -3.17 28.54 -20.13
CA PRO A 17 -2.37 29.16 -21.17
C PRO A 17 -1.03 28.42 -21.34
N GLY A 18 -0.65 28.17 -22.59
CA GLY A 18 0.59 27.46 -22.91
C GLY A 18 0.51 25.94 -22.83
N VAL A 19 -0.66 25.35 -22.52
CA VAL A 19 -0.86 23.89 -22.52
C VAL A 19 -1.50 23.43 -23.83
N GLY A 20 -0.66 23.19 -24.84
CA GLY A 20 -1.07 22.54 -26.09
C GLY A 20 -1.18 21.00 -25.95
N PRO A 21 -1.69 20.29 -26.98
CA PRO A 21 -1.90 18.84 -26.93
C PRO A 21 -0.67 18.04 -26.50
N LYS A 22 0.52 18.41 -27.03
CA LYS A 22 1.79 17.77 -26.66
C LYS A 22 2.17 17.96 -25.19
N ILE A 23 1.92 19.15 -24.63
CA ILE A 23 2.23 19.44 -23.22
C ILE A 23 1.23 18.73 -22.31
N ALA A 24 -0.05 18.69 -22.72
CA ALA A 24 -1.07 17.96 -21.98
C ALA A 24 -0.72 16.47 -21.80
N GLU A 25 -0.25 15.81 -22.86
CA GLU A 25 0.25 14.42 -22.80
C GLU A 25 1.45 14.24 -21.84
N LEU A 26 2.33 15.23 -21.73
CA LEU A 26 3.44 15.19 -20.76
C LEU A 26 2.92 15.38 -19.33
N LEU A 27 1.93 16.24 -19.12
CA LEU A 27 1.30 16.43 -17.81
C LEU A 27 0.55 15.19 -17.34
N VAL A 28 -0.07 14.43 -18.25
CA VAL A 28 -0.69 13.13 -17.95
C VAL A 28 0.32 12.19 -17.31
N LYS A 29 1.49 12.03 -17.94
CA LYS A 29 2.59 11.20 -17.43
C LYS A 29 3.14 11.72 -16.11
N LEU A 30 3.35 13.04 -16.01
CA LEU A 30 3.88 13.68 -14.81
C LEU A 30 2.98 13.46 -13.59
N LEU A 31 1.66 13.58 -13.77
CA LEU A 31 0.67 13.57 -12.69
C LEU A 31 0.03 12.19 -12.49
N GLY A 32 0.50 11.16 -13.19
CA GLY A 32 -0.03 9.78 -13.09
C GLY A 32 -1.50 9.66 -13.49
N ARG A 33 -1.93 10.41 -14.52
CA ARG A 33 -3.29 10.36 -15.08
C ARG A 33 -3.34 9.44 -16.30
N GLU A 34 -4.57 9.05 -16.69
CA GLU A 34 -4.78 8.17 -17.84
C GLU A 34 -4.90 8.96 -19.15
N THR A 35 -5.62 10.09 -19.12
CA THR A 35 -5.88 10.88 -20.33
C THR A 35 -5.74 12.39 -20.06
N PRO A 36 -5.42 13.19 -21.10
CA PRO A 36 -5.40 14.66 -21.00
C PRO A 36 -6.75 15.22 -20.54
N ASP A 37 -7.85 14.63 -21.03
CA ASP A 37 -9.22 15.05 -20.73
C ASP A 37 -9.65 14.73 -19.30
N GLU A 38 -8.90 13.91 -18.55
CA GLU A 38 -9.11 13.62 -17.12
C GLU A 38 -8.10 14.33 -16.20
N THR A 39 -7.09 14.96 -16.80
CA THR A 39 -6.07 15.72 -16.07
C THR A 39 -6.60 17.11 -15.78
N ARG A 40 -6.66 17.49 -14.50
CA ARG A 40 -7.37 18.69 -14.03
C ARG A 40 -6.41 19.73 -13.46
N VAL A 41 -6.81 21.00 -13.44
CA VAL A 41 -6.04 22.09 -12.82
C VAL A 41 -5.70 21.77 -11.36
N VAL A 42 -6.62 21.18 -10.59
CA VAL A 42 -6.38 20.76 -9.20
C VAL A 42 -5.21 19.78 -9.06
N ASP A 43 -4.90 18.98 -10.09
CA ASP A 43 -3.79 18.03 -10.02
C ASP A 43 -2.44 18.74 -9.99
N LEU A 44 -2.33 19.90 -10.65
CA LEU A 44 -1.14 20.75 -10.61
C LEU A 44 -0.95 21.43 -9.25
N LEU A 45 -2.04 21.82 -8.59
CA LEU A 45 -2.01 22.44 -7.26
C LEU A 45 -1.52 21.48 -6.16
N PHE A 46 -1.61 20.17 -6.39
CA PHE A 46 -1.06 19.16 -5.48
C PHE A 46 0.33 18.68 -5.92
N HIS A 47 0.89 19.20 -7.02
CA HIS A 47 2.23 18.86 -7.48
C HIS A 47 3.26 19.70 -6.74
N ALA A 48 3.64 19.27 -5.53
CA ALA A 48 4.53 20.04 -4.66
C ALA A 48 5.98 20.11 -5.18
N PRO A 49 6.70 21.22 -4.93
CA PRO A 49 8.14 21.28 -5.20
C PRO A 49 8.92 20.41 -4.21
N HIS A 50 10.06 19.87 -4.63
CA HIS A 50 10.93 19.04 -3.78
C HIS A 50 12.22 19.75 -3.36
N SER A 51 12.60 20.82 -4.05
CA SER A 51 13.75 21.65 -3.70
C SER A 51 13.53 23.08 -4.18
N LEU A 52 14.44 23.98 -3.85
CA LEU A 52 14.45 25.34 -4.36
C LEU A 52 15.85 25.72 -4.83
N ILE A 53 15.92 26.68 -5.74
CA ILE A 53 17.16 27.37 -6.08
C ILE A 53 17.09 28.78 -5.52
N ASP A 54 18.07 29.13 -4.70
CA ASP A 54 18.25 30.48 -4.16
C ASP A 54 19.32 31.23 -4.96
N ARG A 55 18.91 32.36 -5.54
CA ARG A 55 19.70 33.27 -6.37
C ARG A 55 19.88 34.65 -5.73
N ARG A 56 19.49 34.82 -4.47
CA ARG A 56 19.65 36.06 -3.70
C ARG A 56 21.12 36.38 -3.45
N ASN A 57 22.00 35.39 -3.49
CA ASN A 57 23.44 35.60 -3.32
C ASN A 57 24.03 36.34 -4.54
N GLN A 58 24.33 37.62 -4.34
CA GLN A 58 24.88 38.53 -5.36
C GLN A 58 26.26 39.05 -4.96
N PRO A 59 27.28 38.18 -4.86
CA PRO A 59 28.63 38.62 -4.57
C PRO A 59 29.28 39.25 -5.80
N GLY A 60 30.26 40.13 -5.60
CA GLY A 60 31.21 40.44 -6.68
C GLY A 60 32.00 39.19 -7.08
N ILE A 61 32.46 39.11 -8.33
CA ILE A 61 33.11 37.93 -8.92
C ILE A 61 34.19 37.34 -8.01
N ALA A 62 35.10 38.15 -7.46
CA ALA A 62 36.20 37.65 -6.62
C ALA A 62 35.76 37.11 -5.25
N ARG A 63 34.55 37.47 -4.80
CA ARG A 63 33.98 37.05 -3.51
C ARG A 63 33.01 35.87 -3.66
N ALA A 64 32.79 35.40 -4.89
CA ALA A 64 31.82 34.37 -5.18
C ALA A 64 32.27 33.00 -4.63
N PRO A 65 31.47 32.31 -3.80
CA PRO A 65 31.85 31.03 -3.21
C PRO A 65 31.99 29.93 -4.27
N HIS A 66 33.02 29.09 -4.13
CA HIS A 66 33.20 27.94 -5.02
C HIS A 66 32.04 26.94 -4.95
N GLY A 67 31.50 26.58 -6.12
CA GLY A 67 30.44 25.59 -6.28
C GLY A 67 29.03 26.11 -5.95
N ALA A 68 28.88 27.39 -5.59
CA ALA A 68 27.60 27.99 -5.26
C ALA A 68 26.87 28.53 -6.50
N ILE A 69 25.55 28.59 -6.43
CA ILE A 69 24.74 29.36 -7.39
C ILE A 69 24.80 30.82 -6.96
N VAL A 70 25.23 31.68 -7.88
CA VAL A 70 25.39 33.12 -7.65
C VAL A 70 24.78 33.89 -8.81
N THR A 71 24.33 35.11 -8.52
CA THR A 71 23.87 36.06 -9.53
C THR A 71 24.85 37.22 -9.57
N VAL A 72 25.45 37.46 -10.72
CA VAL A 72 26.52 38.45 -10.91
C VAL A 72 26.10 39.43 -11.99
N THR A 73 26.21 40.73 -11.70
CA THR A 73 26.09 41.79 -12.71
C THR A 73 27.50 42.24 -13.10
N ALA A 74 27.81 42.20 -14.39
CA ALA A 74 29.16 42.44 -14.91
C ALA A 74 29.13 42.93 -16.37
N TRP A 75 30.21 43.56 -16.83
CA TRP A 75 30.36 44.02 -18.21
C TRP A 75 30.95 42.92 -19.10
N VAL A 76 30.40 42.77 -20.30
CA VAL A 76 30.91 41.85 -21.32
C VAL A 76 32.18 42.43 -21.95
N ASP A 77 33.33 41.81 -21.69
CA ASP A 77 34.62 42.27 -22.22
C ASP A 77 34.93 41.68 -23.59
N ARG A 78 34.95 40.34 -23.71
CA ARG A 78 35.35 39.70 -24.97
C ARG A 78 34.72 38.34 -25.19
N HIS A 79 34.49 38.03 -26.47
CA HIS A 79 34.07 36.72 -26.95
C HIS A 79 35.26 35.93 -27.46
N GLN A 80 35.34 34.66 -27.09
CA GLN A 80 36.34 33.70 -27.56
C GLN A 80 35.62 32.52 -28.23
N ALA A 81 35.37 32.67 -29.53
CA ALA A 81 34.81 31.63 -30.36
C ALA A 81 35.79 30.46 -30.54
N PRO A 82 35.29 29.22 -30.74
CA PRO A 82 36.15 28.09 -31.05
C PRO A 82 36.93 28.33 -32.37
N PRO A 83 38.22 27.96 -32.43
CA PRO A 83 39.01 28.04 -33.67
C PRO A 83 38.35 27.28 -34.83
N ARG A 84 38.50 27.81 -36.05
CA ARG A 84 37.97 27.18 -37.28
C ARG A 84 38.38 25.70 -37.35
N GLY A 85 37.39 24.82 -37.54
CA GLY A 85 37.58 23.36 -37.63
C GLY A 85 37.68 22.60 -36.31
N LYS A 86 37.64 23.28 -35.14
CA LYS A 86 37.68 22.65 -33.81
C LYS A 86 36.41 22.91 -33.00
N SER A 87 35.28 22.37 -33.49
CA SER A 87 33.96 22.53 -32.86
C SER A 87 33.79 21.87 -31.48
N ASN A 88 34.75 21.02 -31.07
CA ASN A 88 34.76 20.41 -29.74
C ASN A 88 35.29 21.36 -28.65
N ILE A 89 35.84 22.53 -29.00
CA ILE A 89 36.25 23.55 -28.05
C ILE A 89 35.01 24.39 -27.68
N PRO A 90 34.76 24.66 -26.39
CA PRO A 90 33.62 25.47 -25.99
C PRO A 90 33.81 26.94 -26.40
N TYR A 91 32.70 27.61 -26.69
CA TYR A 91 32.66 29.06 -26.82
C TYR A 91 32.78 29.67 -25.43
N ARG A 92 33.62 30.71 -25.28
CA ARG A 92 33.78 31.41 -24.00
C ARG A 92 33.42 32.89 -24.14
N VAL A 93 32.77 33.43 -23.13
CA VAL A 93 32.53 34.88 -23.01
C VAL A 93 33.12 35.32 -21.68
N ILE A 94 33.93 36.37 -21.71
CA ILE A 94 34.61 36.87 -20.51
C ILE A 94 33.89 38.13 -20.07
N LEU A 95 33.45 38.10 -18.81
CA LEU A 95 32.85 39.20 -18.11
C LEU A 95 33.85 39.75 -17.09
N HIS A 96 33.71 41.02 -16.72
CA HIS A 96 34.44 41.60 -15.61
C HIS A 96 33.55 42.51 -14.76
N ASP A 97 33.87 42.61 -13.48
CA ASP A 97 33.35 43.61 -12.55
C ASP A 97 34.52 44.32 -11.86
N GLU A 98 34.25 45.19 -10.89
CA GLU A 98 35.30 45.89 -10.12
C GLU A 98 36.19 44.94 -9.30
N THR A 99 35.80 43.68 -9.14
CA THR A 99 36.46 42.71 -8.25
C THR A 99 37.26 41.64 -8.99
N GLY A 100 36.90 41.28 -10.24
CA GLY A 100 37.62 40.29 -11.03
C GLY A 100 36.99 39.93 -12.38
N GLU A 101 37.52 38.87 -13.01
CA GLU A 101 37.03 38.33 -14.28
C GLU A 101 36.25 37.01 -14.08
N LEU A 102 35.15 36.85 -14.82
CA LEU A 102 34.33 35.62 -14.86
C LEU A 102 34.26 35.10 -16.30
N THR A 103 34.63 33.83 -16.50
CA THR A 103 34.50 33.19 -17.82
C THR A 103 33.21 32.37 -17.92
N LEU A 104 32.28 32.78 -18.78
CA LEU A 104 31.15 31.95 -19.17
C LEU A 104 31.60 30.92 -20.20
N VAL A 105 31.19 29.66 -20.03
CA VAL A 105 31.58 28.54 -20.91
C VAL A 105 30.34 27.88 -21.51
N PHE A 106 30.28 27.83 -22.84
CA PHE A 106 29.18 27.21 -23.59
C PHE A 106 29.71 26.09 -24.48
N PHE A 107 29.34 24.85 -24.18
CA PHE A 107 29.56 23.73 -25.09
C PHE A 107 28.53 23.81 -26.23
N ARG A 108 29.00 23.76 -27.48
CA ARG A 108 28.16 23.90 -28.70
C ARG A 108 27.34 25.20 -28.75
N GLY A 109 27.87 26.29 -28.19
CA GLY A 109 27.23 27.60 -28.24
C GLY A 109 27.12 28.16 -29.66
N GLN A 110 25.94 28.65 -30.03
CA GLN A 110 25.71 29.31 -31.31
C GLN A 110 26.18 30.77 -31.21
N ALA A 111 27.26 31.13 -31.94
CA ALA A 111 27.90 32.45 -31.85
C ALA A 111 26.91 33.62 -32.01
N ALA A 112 26.07 33.59 -33.06
CA ALA A 112 25.10 34.65 -33.31
C ALA A 112 24.06 34.85 -32.19
N TRP A 113 23.71 33.78 -31.45
CA TRP A 113 22.81 33.89 -30.30
C TRP A 113 23.54 34.49 -29.09
N LEU A 114 24.79 34.05 -28.86
CA LEU A 114 25.63 34.55 -27.75
C LEU A 114 25.99 36.02 -27.93
N GLU A 115 26.39 36.45 -29.13
CA GLU A 115 26.70 37.86 -29.44
C GLU A 115 25.48 38.76 -29.25
N LYS A 116 24.27 38.23 -29.50
CA LYS A 116 23.01 38.96 -29.28
C LYS A 116 22.62 39.04 -27.79
N GLN A 117 22.83 37.96 -27.03
CA GLN A 117 22.49 37.88 -25.60
C GLN A 117 23.53 38.53 -24.70
N LEU A 118 24.79 38.57 -25.14
CA LEU A 118 25.93 39.12 -24.43
C LEU A 118 26.66 40.12 -25.35
N PRO A 119 26.09 41.30 -25.65
CA PRO A 119 26.75 42.31 -26.48
C PRO A 119 28.01 42.83 -25.80
N LEU A 120 29.05 43.13 -26.58
CA LEU A 120 30.30 43.72 -26.05
C LEU A 120 30.02 45.07 -25.37
N ASP A 121 30.76 45.34 -24.30
CA ASP A 121 30.71 46.58 -23.50
C ASP A 121 29.33 46.88 -22.86
N GLU A 122 28.36 45.96 -22.94
CA GLU A 122 27.09 46.05 -22.23
C GLU A 122 27.16 45.36 -20.85
N GLU A 123 26.40 45.91 -19.90
CA GLU A 123 26.23 45.32 -18.56
C GLU A 123 25.12 44.26 -18.60
N VAL A 124 25.45 43.07 -18.10
CA VAL A 124 24.55 41.92 -18.07
C VAL A 124 24.50 41.31 -16.69
N THR A 125 23.34 40.78 -16.32
CA THR A 125 23.17 39.98 -15.11
C THR A 125 23.10 38.51 -15.50
N VAL A 126 24.04 37.73 -14.97
CA VAL A 126 24.12 36.28 -15.20
C VAL A 126 23.92 35.53 -13.90
N SER A 127 23.21 34.41 -13.96
CA SER A 127 23.01 33.56 -12.78
C SER A 127 23.29 32.11 -13.12
N GLY A 128 23.99 31.43 -12.23
CA GLY A 128 24.33 30.02 -12.39
C GLY A 128 25.39 29.58 -11.39
N LYS A 129 25.79 28.32 -11.50
CA LYS A 129 26.83 27.75 -10.64
C LYS A 129 28.21 28.28 -11.04
N ILE A 130 28.90 28.91 -10.08
CA ILE A 130 30.27 29.40 -10.27
C ILE A 130 31.28 28.38 -9.72
N ASP A 131 32.26 28.04 -10.53
CA ASP A 131 33.36 27.17 -10.18
C ASP A 131 34.69 27.93 -10.33
N TRP A 132 35.66 27.55 -9.50
CA TRP A 132 36.99 28.14 -9.47
C TRP A 132 38.02 27.09 -9.86
N PHE A 133 38.87 27.41 -10.83
CA PHE A 133 39.98 26.56 -11.24
C PHE A 133 41.23 27.41 -11.45
N ASN A 134 42.32 27.08 -10.75
CA ASN A 134 43.58 27.83 -10.77
C ASN A 134 43.39 29.36 -10.59
N GLY A 135 42.50 29.75 -9.66
CA GLY A 135 42.22 31.16 -9.36
C GLY A 135 41.38 31.90 -10.41
N ARG A 136 40.82 31.19 -11.40
CA ARG A 136 39.89 31.77 -12.39
C ARG A 136 38.47 31.31 -12.12
N ALA A 137 37.55 32.27 -12.04
CA ALA A 137 36.13 32.01 -11.93
C ALA A 137 35.56 31.63 -13.29
N SER A 138 34.69 30.62 -13.30
CA SER A 138 34.00 30.18 -14.49
C SER A 138 32.56 29.76 -14.18
N MET A 139 31.67 29.99 -15.13
CA MET A 139 30.27 29.57 -15.06
C MET A 139 29.94 28.80 -16.34
N VAL A 140 29.72 27.50 -16.20
CA VAL A 140 29.39 26.63 -17.33
C VAL A 140 27.88 26.67 -17.55
N HIS A 141 27.45 27.07 -18.74
CA HIS A 141 26.03 27.21 -19.10
C HIS A 141 25.19 27.93 -18.02
N PRO A 142 25.30 29.27 -17.90
CA PRO A 142 24.46 30.05 -16.98
C PRO A 142 22.97 29.71 -17.13
N ASP A 143 22.27 29.62 -16.00
CA ASP A 143 20.83 29.37 -15.95
C ASP A 143 20.05 30.55 -16.55
N TYR A 144 20.52 31.77 -16.26
CA TYR A 144 19.96 33.02 -16.74
C TYR A 144 21.05 33.95 -17.29
N ILE A 145 20.70 34.62 -18.38
CA ILE A 145 21.44 35.72 -18.97
C ILE A 145 20.38 36.77 -19.30
N VAL A 146 20.41 37.90 -18.59
CA VAL A 146 19.47 39.00 -18.80
C VAL A 146 20.24 40.31 -18.86
N LYS A 147 19.67 41.32 -19.51
CA LYS A 147 20.23 42.67 -19.47
C LYS A 147 20.13 43.22 -18.05
N ALA A 148 21.08 44.07 -17.63
CA ALA A 148 21.03 44.66 -16.29
C ALA A 148 19.71 45.41 -16.03
N SER A 149 19.14 46.07 -17.04
CA SER A 149 17.82 46.72 -16.98
C SER A 149 16.64 45.77 -16.75
N GLU A 150 16.83 44.47 -16.98
CA GLU A 150 15.80 43.43 -16.81
C GLU A 150 16.09 42.53 -15.60
N ALA A 151 17.09 42.87 -14.77
CA ALA A 151 17.50 42.07 -13.63
C ALA A 151 16.37 41.86 -12.60
N GLU A 152 15.44 42.81 -12.48
CA GLU A 152 14.26 42.69 -11.61
C GLU A 152 13.30 41.55 -12.02
N ASN A 153 13.36 41.12 -13.29
CA ASN A 153 12.55 40.01 -13.79
C ASN A 153 13.16 38.63 -13.47
N LEU A 154 14.37 38.59 -12.90
CA LEU A 154 15.04 37.35 -12.54
C LEU A 154 14.44 36.80 -11.24
N PRO A 155 13.86 35.59 -11.24
CA PRO A 155 13.28 35.04 -10.02
C PRO A 155 14.38 34.66 -9.02
N LEU A 156 14.45 35.41 -7.92
CA LEU A 156 15.48 35.25 -6.89
C LEU A 156 15.36 33.95 -6.11
N VAL A 157 14.16 33.42 -5.96
CA VAL A 157 13.91 32.09 -5.38
C VAL A 157 13.02 31.32 -6.35
N GLU A 158 13.43 30.10 -6.68
CA GLU A 158 12.73 29.26 -7.64
C GLU A 158 12.40 27.89 -7.06
N PRO A 159 11.12 27.51 -6.97
CA PRO A 159 10.75 26.14 -6.65
C PRO A 159 11.14 25.19 -7.77
N ILE A 160 11.73 24.06 -7.42
CA ILE A 160 12.00 22.94 -8.32
C ILE A 160 10.96 21.85 -8.09
N TYR A 161 10.27 21.50 -9.16
CA TYR A 161 9.27 20.45 -9.18
C TYR A 161 9.84 19.15 -9.74
N PRO A 162 9.30 17.99 -9.35
CA PRO A 162 9.53 16.76 -10.09
C PRO A 162 9.14 16.95 -11.57
N LEU A 163 9.91 16.35 -12.48
CA LEU A 163 9.75 16.51 -13.93
C LEU A 163 9.63 15.17 -14.64
N THR A 164 9.09 15.21 -15.86
CA THR A 164 9.08 14.08 -16.80
C THR A 164 9.85 14.44 -18.06
N ALA A 165 10.37 13.42 -18.75
CA ALA A 165 11.17 13.61 -19.96
C ALA A 165 10.40 14.42 -21.03
N GLY A 166 11.02 15.48 -21.54
CA GLY A 166 10.43 16.35 -22.56
C GLY A 166 9.65 17.56 -22.02
N LEU A 167 9.46 17.67 -20.70
CA LEU A 167 8.87 18.85 -20.06
C LEU A 167 9.97 19.70 -19.41
N SER A 168 10.05 20.99 -19.77
CA SER A 168 11.05 21.88 -19.18
C SER A 168 10.59 22.43 -17.81
N PRO A 169 11.52 22.66 -16.86
CA PRO A 169 11.19 23.26 -15.55
C PRO A 169 10.46 24.61 -15.69
N LYS A 170 10.95 25.46 -16.60
CA LYS A 170 10.36 26.79 -16.89
C LYS A 170 8.93 26.70 -17.41
N THR A 171 8.64 25.70 -18.26
CA THR A 171 7.29 25.48 -18.77
C THR A 171 6.35 25.01 -17.66
N LEU A 172 6.76 24.01 -16.87
CA LEU A 172 5.94 23.51 -15.76
C LEU A 172 5.65 24.61 -14.73
N ARG A 173 6.66 25.40 -14.36
CA ARG A 173 6.50 26.52 -13.44
C ARG A 173 5.44 27.51 -13.92
N LYS A 174 5.51 27.96 -15.17
CA LYS A 174 4.51 28.88 -15.76
C LYS A 174 3.09 28.29 -15.74
N ILE A 175 2.96 26.98 -15.94
CA ILE A 175 1.67 26.29 -15.91
C ILE A 175 1.10 26.28 -14.49
N ILE A 176 1.93 26.00 -13.48
CA ILE A 176 1.54 26.03 -12.05
C ILE A 176 1.20 27.45 -11.61
N GLU A 177 1.99 28.45 -11.99
CA GLU A 177 1.72 29.88 -11.72
C GLU A 177 0.40 30.33 -12.38
N ALA A 178 0.05 29.80 -13.54
CA ALA A 178 -1.24 30.06 -14.18
C ALA A 178 -2.42 29.28 -13.53
N ALA A 179 -2.14 28.20 -12.81
CA ALA A 179 -3.13 27.41 -12.09
C ALA A 179 -3.49 28.02 -10.73
N LEU A 180 -2.52 28.60 -10.00
CA LEU A 180 -2.72 29.19 -8.67
C LEU A 180 -3.91 30.18 -8.60
N PRO A 181 -4.04 31.19 -9.50
CA PRO A 181 -5.15 32.14 -9.48
C PRO A 181 -6.52 31.54 -9.84
N ARG A 182 -6.58 30.28 -10.28
CA ARG A 182 -7.83 29.56 -10.50
C ARG A 182 -8.42 29.03 -9.20
N THR A 183 -7.69 29.10 -8.09
CA THR A 183 -8.19 28.72 -6.77
C THR A 183 -9.25 29.73 -6.32
N PRO A 184 -10.52 29.33 -6.19
CA PRO A 184 -11.57 30.21 -5.68
C PRO A 184 -11.37 30.46 -4.19
N GLU A 185 -12.12 31.40 -3.63
CA GLU A 185 -12.23 31.57 -2.18
C GLU A 185 -13.01 30.36 -1.59
N LEU A 186 -12.27 29.34 -1.16
CA LEU A 186 -12.85 28.13 -0.61
C LEU A 186 -13.35 28.36 0.82
N PRO A 187 -14.51 27.80 1.19
CA PRO A 187 -15.03 27.91 2.55
C PRO A 187 -14.10 27.18 3.53
N GLU A 188 -13.95 27.72 4.74
CA GLU A 188 -13.17 27.08 5.80
C GLU A 188 -13.93 25.87 6.39
N TRP A 189 -13.27 24.72 6.46
CA TRP A 189 -13.83 23.47 7.00
C TRP A 189 -13.16 23.03 8.30
N ILE A 190 -12.01 23.60 8.63
CA ILE A 190 -11.36 23.40 9.92
C ILE A 190 -12.09 24.26 10.96
N ASP A 191 -12.34 23.70 12.14
CA ASP A 191 -12.80 24.50 13.27
C ASP A 191 -11.77 25.60 13.60
N LEU A 192 -12.24 26.85 13.79
CA LEU A 192 -11.34 28.00 13.98
C LEU A 192 -10.39 27.82 15.18
N ALA A 193 -10.88 27.24 16.27
CA ALA A 193 -10.04 27.01 17.45
C ALA A 193 -8.97 25.95 17.18
N LEU A 194 -9.31 24.94 16.36
CA LEU A 194 -8.34 23.94 15.92
C LEU A 194 -7.28 24.54 14.98
N ALA A 195 -7.70 25.32 13.98
CA ALA A 195 -6.80 25.99 13.05
C ALA A 195 -5.80 26.90 13.78
N GLN A 196 -6.29 27.71 14.73
CA GLN A 196 -5.43 28.58 15.56
C GLN A 196 -4.48 27.78 16.45
N LYS A 197 -4.97 26.73 17.11
CA LYS A 197 -4.16 25.87 17.98
C LYS A 197 -3.01 25.19 17.23
N GLN A 198 -3.25 24.80 15.98
CA GLN A 198 -2.28 24.09 15.15
C GLN A 198 -1.46 25.03 14.24
N GLY A 199 -1.74 26.34 14.26
CA GLY A 199 -1.07 27.32 13.39
C GLY A 199 -1.31 27.07 11.91
N LEU A 200 -2.47 26.52 11.54
CA LEU A 200 -2.77 26.16 10.16
C LEU A 200 -3.28 27.39 9.38
N PRO A 201 -2.64 27.76 8.25
CA PRO A 201 -3.13 28.84 7.39
C PRO A 201 -4.45 28.48 6.70
N SER A 202 -5.09 29.45 6.05
CA SER A 202 -6.23 29.18 5.16
C SER A 202 -5.79 28.26 4.01
N ILE A 203 -6.73 27.55 3.36
CA ILE A 203 -6.36 26.71 2.23
C ILE A 203 -5.76 27.51 1.05
N SER A 204 -6.25 28.72 0.80
CA SER A 204 -5.70 29.57 -0.26
C SER A 204 -4.25 29.90 0.03
N ASP A 205 -3.96 30.36 1.26
CA ASP A 205 -2.60 30.65 1.70
C ASP A 205 -1.72 29.40 1.71
N ALA A 206 -2.28 28.23 1.97
CA ALA A 206 -1.54 26.96 1.95
C ALA A 206 -1.13 26.56 0.51
N PHE A 207 -2.01 26.73 -0.49
CA PHE A 207 -1.62 26.49 -1.88
C PHE A 207 -0.57 27.50 -2.37
N HIS A 208 -0.75 28.79 -2.05
CA HIS A 208 0.26 29.80 -2.35
C HIS A 208 1.59 29.50 -1.66
N GLY A 209 1.58 29.20 -0.36
CA GLY A 209 2.78 28.86 0.40
C GLY A 209 3.47 27.57 -0.08
N LEU A 210 2.72 26.60 -0.61
CA LEU A 210 3.29 25.39 -1.20
C LEU A 210 4.11 25.68 -2.46
N HIS A 211 3.61 26.60 -3.30
CA HIS A 211 4.16 26.87 -4.63
C HIS A 211 5.07 28.11 -4.69
N GLU A 212 5.06 28.93 -3.66
CA GLU A 212 5.90 30.13 -3.50
C GLU A 212 6.81 30.03 -2.26
N PRO A 213 7.62 28.96 -2.11
CA PRO A 213 8.53 28.83 -0.97
C PRO A 213 9.58 29.94 -1.01
N ARG A 214 9.85 30.57 0.14
CA ARG A 214 10.83 31.65 0.27
C ARG A 214 12.17 31.11 0.75
N ASP A 215 12.14 30.12 1.62
CA ASP A 215 13.33 29.54 2.24
C ASP A 215 13.23 28.00 2.32
N PRO A 216 14.37 27.29 2.49
CA PRO A 216 14.36 25.83 2.55
C PRO A 216 13.45 25.25 3.65
N SER A 217 13.17 26.01 4.71
CA SER A 217 12.22 25.63 5.75
C SER A 217 10.78 25.49 5.25
N ASP A 218 10.39 26.18 4.18
CA ASP A 218 9.04 26.07 3.60
C ASP A 218 8.85 24.77 2.81
N LEU A 219 9.95 24.08 2.49
CA LEU A 219 9.95 22.76 1.86
C LEU A 219 9.82 21.62 2.88
N ASP A 220 10.08 21.90 4.16
CA ASP A 220 9.95 20.93 5.23
C ASP A 220 8.50 20.43 5.32
N ALA A 221 8.30 19.12 5.54
CA ALA A 221 6.96 18.56 5.68
C ALA A 221 6.15 19.28 6.78
N GLN A 222 6.83 19.75 7.84
CA GLN A 222 6.24 20.50 8.95
C GLN A 222 5.94 21.97 8.65
N ALA A 223 6.26 22.48 7.46
CA ALA A 223 5.93 23.85 7.08
C ALA A 223 4.40 24.07 7.16
N PRO A 224 3.93 25.25 7.60
CA PRO A 224 2.50 25.49 7.84
C PRO A 224 1.58 25.15 6.65
N ALA A 225 2.01 25.50 5.43
CA ALA A 225 1.28 25.21 4.20
C ALA A 225 1.16 23.70 3.93
N ARG A 226 2.26 22.94 4.10
CA ARG A 226 2.29 21.48 3.89
C ARG A 226 1.51 20.75 4.98
N ARG A 227 1.64 21.17 6.25
CA ARG A 227 0.83 20.64 7.36
C ARG A 227 -0.66 20.89 7.15
N ARG A 228 -1.06 22.07 6.67
CA ARG A 228 -2.47 22.37 6.35
C ARG A 228 -3.01 21.43 5.28
N LEU A 229 -2.32 21.29 4.14
CA LEU A 229 -2.75 20.43 3.05
C LEU A 229 -2.72 18.93 3.42
N ALA A 230 -1.75 18.52 4.24
CA ALA A 230 -1.69 17.17 4.80
C ALA A 230 -2.85 16.89 5.75
N TYR A 231 -3.19 17.84 6.63
CA TYR A 231 -4.37 17.76 7.49
C TYR A 231 -5.65 17.62 6.66
N ASP A 232 -5.82 18.46 5.64
CA ASP A 232 -6.98 18.45 4.76
C ASP A 232 -7.13 17.10 4.05
N GLU A 233 -6.01 16.54 3.57
CA GLU A 233 -5.98 15.22 2.94
C GLU A 233 -6.38 14.10 3.90
N PHE A 234 -5.87 14.10 5.14
CA PHE A 234 -6.27 13.15 6.17
C PHE A 234 -7.73 13.31 6.56
N LEU A 235 -8.20 14.54 6.78
CA LEU A 235 -9.58 14.83 7.16
C LEU A 235 -10.55 14.35 6.09
N ALA A 236 -10.27 14.63 4.81
CA ALA A 236 -11.05 14.12 3.68
C ALA A 236 -11.11 12.59 3.67
N GLY A 237 -9.98 11.92 3.91
CA GLY A 237 -9.92 10.46 4.04
C GLY A 237 -10.75 9.92 5.20
N GLN A 238 -10.58 10.48 6.41
CA GLN A 238 -11.28 10.04 7.62
C GLN A 238 -12.79 10.26 7.53
N LEU A 239 -13.23 11.38 6.96
CA LEU A 239 -14.64 11.66 6.71
C LEU A 239 -15.24 10.73 5.67
N SER A 240 -14.51 10.46 4.58
CA SER A 240 -14.96 9.52 3.55
C SER A 240 -15.23 8.14 4.14
N LEU A 241 -14.29 7.66 4.95
CA LEU A 241 -14.45 6.42 5.68
C LEU A 241 -15.65 6.53 6.63
N SER A 242 -15.75 7.60 7.42
CA SER A 242 -16.83 7.78 8.41
C SER A 242 -18.24 7.80 7.81
N LEU A 243 -18.42 8.42 6.65
CA LEU A 243 -19.69 8.43 5.92
C LEU A 243 -20.06 7.04 5.37
N VAL A 244 -19.08 6.34 4.79
CA VAL A 244 -19.28 4.95 4.34
C VAL A 244 -19.66 4.05 5.52
N ARG A 245 -18.98 4.21 6.67
CA ARG A 245 -19.25 3.48 7.91
C ARG A 245 -20.67 3.69 8.39
N GLN A 246 -21.12 4.94 8.47
CA GLN A 246 -22.45 5.25 8.98
C GLN A 246 -23.54 4.54 8.19
N ARG A 247 -23.36 4.42 6.88
CA ARG A 247 -24.31 3.72 6.01
C ARG A 247 -24.19 2.19 6.11
N LEU A 248 -22.98 1.66 6.28
CA LEU A 248 -22.75 0.23 6.46
C LEU A 248 -23.18 -0.30 7.84
N ARG A 249 -23.08 0.52 8.90
CA ARG A 249 -23.56 0.20 10.24
C ARG A 249 -25.09 0.11 10.28
N LYS A 250 -25.80 0.97 9.56
CA LYS A 250 -27.27 0.98 9.48
C LYS A 250 -27.89 -0.19 8.70
N VAL A 251 -27.13 -1.23 8.37
CA VAL A 251 -27.72 -2.47 7.82
C VAL A 251 -28.19 -3.30 9.01
N THR A 252 -29.52 -3.43 9.15
CA THR A 252 -30.14 -4.26 10.17
C THR A 252 -29.60 -5.68 10.11
N GLY A 253 -29.14 -6.16 11.27
CA GLY A 253 -28.77 -7.55 11.51
C GLY A 253 -29.92 -8.30 12.16
N GLN A 254 -29.84 -9.63 12.18
CA GLN A 254 -30.75 -10.45 12.98
C GLN A 254 -30.04 -10.82 14.29
N PRO A 255 -30.49 -10.33 15.45
CA PRO A 255 -29.81 -10.57 16.72
C PRO A 255 -29.61 -12.07 17.02
N VAL A 256 -28.41 -12.41 17.46
CA VAL A 256 -28.03 -13.76 17.92
C VAL A 256 -28.04 -13.77 19.45
N HIS A 257 -28.96 -14.53 20.03
CA HIS A 257 -29.03 -14.77 21.47
C HIS A 257 -28.77 -16.25 21.74
N ALA A 258 -27.54 -16.58 22.09
CA ALA A 258 -27.12 -17.94 22.42
C ALA A 258 -27.07 -18.13 23.94
N THR A 259 -27.56 -19.28 24.43
CA THR A 259 -27.48 -19.63 25.87
C THR A 259 -26.14 -20.25 26.25
N GLY A 260 -25.34 -20.68 25.25
CA GLY A 260 -24.01 -21.26 25.42
C GLY A 260 -24.00 -22.77 25.62
N GLN A 261 -25.12 -23.47 25.40
CA GLN A 261 -25.18 -24.93 25.57
C GLN A 261 -24.33 -25.65 24.52
N VAL A 262 -24.46 -25.24 23.26
CA VAL A 262 -23.72 -25.83 22.13
C VAL A 262 -22.22 -25.54 22.27
N SER A 263 -21.85 -24.29 22.59
CA SER A 263 -20.45 -23.90 22.78
C SER A 263 -19.80 -24.65 23.94
N LYS A 264 -20.53 -24.86 25.06
CA LYS A 264 -20.03 -25.63 26.21
C LYS A 264 -19.70 -27.08 25.85
N GLN A 265 -20.54 -27.76 25.06
CA GLN A 265 -20.28 -29.12 24.59
C GLN A 265 -19.04 -29.20 23.70
N ILE A 266 -18.83 -28.20 22.84
CA ILE A 266 -17.62 -28.13 22.01
C ILE A 266 -16.38 -27.89 22.87
N LEU A 267 -16.43 -26.92 23.81
CA LEU A 267 -15.31 -26.58 24.68
C LEU A 267 -14.87 -27.77 25.55
N GLN A 268 -15.80 -28.58 26.04
CA GLN A 268 -15.50 -29.79 26.81
C GLN A 268 -14.80 -30.88 25.99
N ALA A 269 -14.99 -30.90 24.68
CA ALA A 269 -14.35 -31.87 23.78
C ALA A 269 -12.96 -31.42 23.29
N LEU A 270 -12.53 -30.19 23.60
CA LEU A 270 -11.23 -29.69 23.16
C LEU A 270 -10.09 -30.36 23.94
N PRO A 271 -9.00 -30.79 23.28
CA PRO A 271 -7.81 -31.30 23.94
C PRO A 271 -6.91 -30.19 24.53
N PHE A 272 -7.37 -28.94 24.53
CA PHE A 272 -6.65 -27.76 25.01
C PHE A 272 -7.65 -26.71 25.51
N SER A 273 -7.16 -25.76 26.31
CA SER A 273 -7.97 -24.63 26.78
C SER A 273 -7.80 -23.41 25.85
N PRO A 274 -8.88 -22.66 25.57
CA PRO A 274 -8.77 -21.40 24.84
C PRO A 274 -7.90 -20.40 25.61
N THR A 275 -7.15 -19.60 24.86
CA THR A 275 -6.32 -18.50 25.38
C THR A 275 -7.16 -17.30 25.84
N ASN A 276 -6.58 -16.36 26.59
CA ASN A 276 -7.32 -15.16 27.03
C ASN A 276 -7.75 -14.31 25.84
N SER A 277 -6.85 -14.17 24.85
CA SER A 277 -7.14 -13.43 23.62
C SER A 277 -8.25 -14.08 22.78
N GLN A 278 -8.36 -15.41 22.77
CA GLN A 278 -9.47 -16.13 22.13
C GLN A 278 -10.79 -15.90 22.87
N ASN A 279 -10.80 -15.99 24.20
CA ASN A 279 -12.01 -15.76 25.01
C ASN A 279 -12.52 -14.32 24.85
N ALA A 280 -11.63 -13.32 24.84
CA ALA A 280 -11.98 -11.93 24.59
C ALA A 280 -12.57 -11.74 23.17
N ALA A 281 -11.94 -12.33 22.15
CA ALA A 281 -12.44 -12.25 20.78
C ALA A 281 -13.82 -12.90 20.62
N ILE A 282 -14.07 -14.04 21.29
CA ILE A 282 -15.39 -14.68 21.31
C ILE A 282 -16.42 -13.77 21.97
N ALA A 283 -16.10 -13.17 23.12
CA ALA A 283 -17.00 -12.26 23.82
C ALA A 283 -17.35 -11.02 22.99
N ASP A 284 -16.36 -10.42 22.31
CA ASP A 284 -16.58 -9.30 21.39
C ASP A 284 -17.54 -9.68 20.25
N ILE A 285 -17.30 -10.83 19.60
CA ILE A 285 -18.13 -11.31 18.49
C ILE A 285 -19.57 -11.56 18.95
N LEU A 286 -19.76 -12.23 20.09
CA LEU A 286 -21.10 -12.51 20.63
C LEU A 286 -21.83 -11.23 21.00
N LYS A 287 -21.13 -10.25 21.58
CA LYS A 287 -21.70 -8.95 21.93
C LYS A 287 -22.19 -8.22 20.69
N ASP A 288 -21.40 -8.19 19.62
CA ASP A 288 -21.78 -7.49 18.40
C ASP A 288 -22.93 -8.21 17.66
N MET A 289 -22.93 -9.54 17.61
CA MET A 289 -24.02 -10.30 16.99
C MET A 289 -25.33 -10.21 17.78
N ALA A 290 -25.29 -9.88 19.07
CA ALA A 290 -26.49 -9.69 19.89
C ALA A 290 -27.18 -8.33 19.67
N GLY A 291 -26.55 -7.40 18.95
CA GLY A 291 -27.13 -6.09 18.62
C GLY A 291 -28.08 -6.11 17.43
N ASP A 292 -28.80 -5.00 17.23
CA ASP A 292 -29.75 -4.82 16.11
C ASP A 292 -29.05 -4.53 14.76
N ASP A 293 -27.77 -4.15 14.80
CA ASP A 293 -26.97 -3.88 13.62
C ASP A 293 -26.18 -5.13 13.19
N ARG A 294 -25.95 -5.27 11.89
CA ARG A 294 -25.13 -6.36 11.36
C ARG A 294 -23.66 -6.21 11.79
N MET A 295 -23.17 -7.10 12.65
CA MET A 295 -21.73 -7.27 12.92
C MET A 295 -20.88 -7.34 11.63
N LEU A 296 -19.83 -6.51 11.59
CA LEU A 296 -18.75 -6.53 10.60
C LEU A 296 -17.41 -6.51 11.34
N ARG A 297 -16.79 -7.68 11.54
CA ARG A 297 -15.61 -7.82 12.39
C ARG A 297 -14.44 -8.52 11.69
N LEU A 298 -13.23 -8.01 11.92
CA LEU A 298 -11.98 -8.64 11.52
C LEU A 298 -11.33 -9.33 12.73
N LEU A 299 -11.21 -10.65 12.64
CA LEU A 299 -10.43 -11.47 13.55
C LEU A 299 -9.00 -11.58 13.02
N GLN A 300 -8.09 -10.88 13.67
CA GLN A 300 -6.66 -10.94 13.38
C GLN A 300 -5.97 -11.90 14.33
N GLY A 301 -5.06 -12.69 13.81
CA GLY A 301 -4.18 -13.49 14.64
C GLY A 301 -3.10 -14.13 13.82
N ASP A 302 -1.96 -14.39 14.44
CA ASP A 302 -0.86 -15.08 13.78
C ASP A 302 -1.27 -16.47 13.26
N VAL A 303 -0.47 -17.04 12.37
CA VAL A 303 -0.66 -18.40 11.86
C VAL A 303 -0.69 -19.40 13.02
N GLY A 304 -1.83 -20.07 13.19
CA GLY A 304 -2.01 -21.03 14.28
C GLY A 304 -2.40 -20.43 15.64
N SER A 305 -2.77 -19.15 15.71
CA SER A 305 -3.36 -18.52 16.91
C SER A 305 -4.75 -19.05 17.28
N GLY A 306 -5.28 -20.05 16.57
CA GLY A 306 -6.59 -20.65 16.82
C GLY A 306 -7.80 -19.87 16.29
N LYS A 307 -7.64 -19.08 15.22
CA LYS A 307 -8.76 -18.36 14.55
C LYS A 307 -9.97 -19.26 14.24
N THR A 308 -9.72 -20.49 13.78
CA THR A 308 -10.77 -21.47 13.47
C THR A 308 -11.63 -21.82 14.68
N LEU A 309 -11.07 -21.85 15.90
CA LEU A 309 -11.85 -22.09 17.11
C LEU A 309 -12.81 -20.93 17.39
N VAL A 310 -12.33 -19.70 17.28
CA VAL A 310 -13.16 -18.49 17.49
C VAL A 310 -14.30 -18.44 16.49
N ALA A 311 -14.03 -18.74 15.21
CA ALA A 311 -15.07 -18.85 14.18
C ALA A 311 -16.08 -19.97 14.50
N LEU A 312 -15.63 -21.14 14.97
CA LEU A 312 -16.51 -22.24 15.37
C LEU A 312 -17.43 -21.84 16.52
N MET A 313 -16.93 -21.10 17.52
CA MET A 313 -17.76 -20.60 18.63
C MET A 313 -18.82 -19.61 18.15
N ALA A 314 -18.49 -18.74 17.20
CA ALA A 314 -19.44 -17.83 16.58
C ALA A 314 -20.53 -18.58 15.77
N MET A 315 -20.14 -19.58 14.99
CA MET A 315 -21.07 -20.45 14.26
C MET A 315 -21.99 -21.23 15.21
N ALA A 316 -21.45 -21.77 16.30
CA ALA A 316 -22.22 -22.47 17.32
C ALA A 316 -23.32 -21.59 17.94
N ALA A 317 -23.01 -20.32 18.24
CA ALA A 317 -23.98 -19.37 18.78
C ALA A 317 -25.12 -19.09 17.79
N VAL A 318 -24.80 -18.91 16.50
CA VAL A 318 -25.79 -18.70 15.44
C VAL A 318 -26.74 -19.89 15.30
N ILE A 319 -26.20 -21.11 15.34
CA ILE A 319 -26.98 -22.34 15.24
C ILE A 319 -27.89 -22.51 16.45
N GLU A 320 -27.40 -22.18 17.63
CA GLU A 320 -28.18 -22.19 18.87
C GLU A 320 -29.37 -21.20 18.81
N SER A 321 -29.22 -20.08 18.09
CA SER A 321 -30.30 -19.13 17.81
C SER A 321 -31.20 -19.52 16.62
N GLY A 322 -31.05 -20.72 16.06
CA GLY A 322 -31.89 -21.21 14.94
C GLY A 322 -31.47 -20.72 13.56
N GLY A 323 -30.23 -20.25 13.42
CA GLY A 323 -29.62 -19.84 12.15
C GLY A 323 -28.74 -20.90 11.52
N GLN A 324 -28.30 -20.61 10.29
CA GLN A 324 -27.24 -21.31 9.58
C GLN A 324 -26.01 -20.40 9.48
N ALA A 325 -24.83 -21.02 9.43
CA ALA A 325 -23.58 -20.31 9.24
C ALA A 325 -22.78 -20.91 8.07
N VAL A 326 -21.99 -20.06 7.40
CA VAL A 326 -21.07 -20.49 6.34
C VAL A 326 -19.64 -20.12 6.66
N LEU A 327 -18.70 -20.97 6.26
CA LEU A 327 -17.28 -20.66 6.26
C LEU A 327 -16.73 -20.80 4.85
N MET A 328 -16.34 -19.67 4.26
CA MET A 328 -15.68 -19.63 2.97
C MET A 328 -14.17 -19.69 3.12
N ALA A 329 -13.55 -20.60 2.37
CA ALA A 329 -12.12 -20.72 2.20
C ALA A 329 -11.70 -20.41 0.74
N PRO A 330 -10.48 -19.92 0.49
CA PRO A 330 -10.01 -19.53 -0.83
C PRO A 330 -9.78 -20.74 -1.77
N THR A 331 -9.46 -21.91 -1.21
CA THR A 331 -9.17 -23.13 -1.97
C THR A 331 -10.00 -24.30 -1.45
N GLU A 332 -10.23 -25.28 -2.32
CA GLU A 332 -10.93 -26.51 -1.94
C GLU A 332 -10.19 -27.27 -0.83
N ILE A 333 -8.86 -27.33 -0.90
CA ILE A 333 -8.07 -28.00 0.14
C ILE A 333 -8.30 -27.36 1.51
N LEU A 334 -8.29 -26.02 1.57
CA LEU A 334 -8.51 -25.33 2.83
C LEU A 334 -9.95 -25.51 3.32
N ALA A 335 -10.94 -25.49 2.42
CA ALA A 335 -12.34 -25.80 2.76
C ALA A 335 -12.47 -27.21 3.36
N ARG A 336 -11.87 -28.22 2.73
CA ARG A 336 -11.88 -29.60 3.24
C ARG A 336 -11.11 -29.75 4.55
N GLN A 337 -10.04 -28.99 4.74
CA GLN A 337 -9.30 -28.97 6.00
C GLN A 337 -10.12 -28.37 7.14
N HIS A 338 -10.80 -27.24 6.89
CA HIS A 338 -11.74 -26.66 7.85
C HIS A 338 -12.86 -27.62 8.17
N HIS A 339 -13.46 -28.26 7.16
CA HIS A 339 -14.45 -29.32 7.35
C HIS A 339 -13.92 -30.45 8.24
N ALA A 340 -12.79 -31.06 7.89
CA ALA A 340 -12.21 -32.15 8.68
C ALA A 340 -11.86 -31.76 10.13
N THR A 341 -11.49 -30.50 10.37
CA THR A 341 -11.14 -30.00 11.70
C THR A 341 -12.39 -29.69 12.51
N ILE A 342 -13.33 -28.95 11.92
CA ILE A 342 -14.54 -28.48 12.59
C ILE A 342 -15.49 -29.65 12.84
N SER A 343 -15.65 -30.60 11.91
CA SER A 343 -16.54 -31.75 12.09
C SER A 343 -16.17 -32.60 13.30
N LYS A 344 -14.88 -32.70 13.67
CA LYS A 344 -14.46 -33.43 14.88
C LYS A 344 -15.04 -32.82 16.16
N PHE A 345 -15.10 -31.49 16.22
CA PHE A 345 -15.58 -30.76 17.39
C PHE A 345 -17.08 -30.54 17.36
N ALA A 346 -17.65 -30.29 16.19
CA ALA A 346 -19.07 -30.06 16.01
C ALA A 346 -19.91 -31.34 16.22
N ALA A 347 -19.33 -32.51 15.97
CA ALA A 347 -19.97 -33.80 16.27
C ALA A 347 -20.27 -33.98 17.77
N SER A 348 -19.47 -33.40 18.68
CA SER A 348 -19.75 -33.48 20.12
C SER A 348 -21.01 -32.71 20.54
N ALA A 349 -21.45 -31.77 19.69
CA ALA A 349 -22.66 -30.99 19.88
C ALA A 349 -23.79 -31.38 18.90
N GLY A 350 -23.64 -32.49 18.16
CA GLY A 350 -24.66 -33.00 17.24
C GLY A 350 -24.95 -32.09 16.04
N LEU A 351 -23.98 -31.27 15.63
CA LEU A 351 -24.19 -30.28 14.57
C LEU A 351 -24.03 -30.87 13.16
N GLY A 352 -24.96 -30.55 12.26
CA GLY A 352 -24.90 -30.91 10.84
C GLY A 352 -23.94 -30.02 10.07
N ILE A 353 -22.91 -30.61 9.46
CA ILE A 353 -21.92 -29.90 8.63
C ILE A 353 -21.90 -30.48 7.22
N GLU A 354 -21.83 -29.60 6.22
CA GLU A 354 -21.62 -29.97 4.82
C GLU A 354 -20.42 -29.24 4.21
N VAL A 355 -19.87 -29.84 3.15
CA VAL A 355 -18.81 -29.23 2.34
C VAL A 355 -19.26 -29.04 0.88
N LEU A 356 -19.31 -27.79 0.41
CA LEU A 356 -19.72 -27.45 -0.96
C LEU A 356 -18.57 -26.77 -1.71
N THR A 357 -18.07 -27.43 -2.74
CA THR A 357 -16.94 -26.94 -3.56
C THR A 357 -17.30 -26.98 -5.05
N GLY A 358 -16.44 -26.41 -5.90
CA GLY A 358 -16.62 -26.47 -7.35
C GLY A 358 -16.50 -27.89 -7.94
N ARG A 359 -15.95 -28.85 -7.19
CA ARG A 359 -15.83 -30.26 -7.61
C ARG A 359 -17.01 -31.12 -7.23
N THR A 360 -17.84 -30.70 -6.28
CA THR A 360 -19.07 -31.38 -5.90
C THR A 360 -20.07 -31.31 -7.07
N LYS A 361 -20.37 -32.44 -7.71
CA LYS A 361 -21.16 -32.53 -8.96
C LYS A 361 -22.21 -33.64 -8.89
N GLY A 362 -23.20 -33.56 -9.78
CA GLY A 362 -24.24 -34.58 -9.93
C GLY A 362 -25.13 -34.70 -8.69
N ARG A 363 -25.58 -35.92 -8.40
CA ARG A 363 -26.52 -36.21 -7.32
C ARG A 363 -26.03 -35.79 -5.93
N GLU A 364 -24.73 -35.94 -5.65
CA GLU A 364 -24.14 -35.48 -4.38
C GLU A 364 -24.37 -33.98 -4.15
N ARG A 365 -24.23 -33.17 -5.22
CA ARG A 365 -24.48 -31.73 -5.14
C ARG A 365 -25.95 -31.43 -4.87
N GLU A 366 -26.86 -32.14 -5.55
CA GLU A 366 -28.31 -31.98 -5.38
C GLU A 366 -28.71 -32.29 -3.94
N ASP A 367 -28.26 -33.42 -3.39
CA ASP A 367 -28.53 -33.83 -2.01
C ASP A 367 -28.01 -32.79 -0.99
N ILE A 368 -26.81 -32.23 -1.22
CA ILE A 368 -26.25 -31.16 -0.37
C ILE A 368 -27.09 -29.89 -0.44
N LEU A 369 -27.49 -29.48 -1.65
CA LEU A 369 -28.31 -28.28 -1.83
C LEU A 369 -29.69 -28.43 -1.16
N GLU A 370 -30.29 -29.62 -1.21
CA GLU A 370 -31.53 -29.92 -0.50
C GLU A 370 -31.36 -29.80 1.02
N ARG A 371 -30.28 -30.35 1.59
CA ARG A 371 -29.98 -30.22 3.03
C ARG A 371 -29.70 -28.78 3.47
N ILE A 372 -29.09 -27.97 2.60
CA ILE A 372 -28.87 -26.54 2.84
C ILE A 372 -30.21 -25.79 2.86
N ALA A 373 -31.10 -26.09 1.90
CA ALA A 373 -32.41 -25.46 1.77
C ALA A 373 -33.40 -25.91 2.86
N SER A 374 -33.31 -27.15 3.33
CA SER A 374 -34.14 -27.68 4.43
C SER A 374 -33.69 -27.16 5.80
N GLY A 375 -32.42 -26.77 5.94
CA GLY A 375 -31.81 -26.35 7.19
C GLY A 375 -31.13 -27.47 7.97
N GLU A 376 -31.10 -28.70 7.44
CA GLU A 376 -30.35 -29.83 8.01
C GLU A 376 -28.85 -29.56 8.03
N ALA A 377 -28.32 -28.87 7.01
CA ALA A 377 -26.95 -28.39 7.00
C ALA A 377 -26.86 -27.07 7.80
N GLN A 378 -26.51 -27.17 9.08
CA GLN A 378 -26.41 -26.02 10.00
C GLN A 378 -25.14 -25.19 9.75
N ILE A 379 -24.04 -25.86 9.39
CA ILE A 379 -22.78 -25.24 8.98
C ILE A 379 -22.44 -25.70 7.56
N VAL A 380 -22.12 -24.76 6.68
CA VAL A 380 -21.67 -25.08 5.31
C VAL A 380 -20.29 -24.50 5.07
N ILE A 381 -19.33 -25.37 4.73
CA ILE A 381 -17.95 -24.99 4.48
C ILE A 381 -17.67 -25.12 2.98
N GLY A 382 -17.00 -24.15 2.37
CA GLY A 382 -16.85 -24.20 0.93
C GLY A 382 -16.00 -23.12 0.32
N THR A 383 -15.95 -23.10 -1.00
CA THR A 383 -15.28 -22.05 -1.77
C THR A 383 -16.30 -21.01 -2.24
N HIS A 384 -15.96 -20.20 -3.25
CA HIS A 384 -16.90 -19.29 -3.91
C HIS A 384 -18.20 -19.97 -4.42
N ALA A 385 -18.24 -21.30 -4.49
CA ALA A 385 -19.44 -22.08 -4.80
C ALA A 385 -20.61 -21.81 -3.84
N LEU A 386 -20.33 -21.44 -2.57
CA LEU A 386 -21.33 -21.14 -1.55
C LEU A 386 -22.28 -19.97 -1.90
N PHE A 387 -21.85 -19.11 -2.83
CA PHE A 387 -22.56 -17.88 -3.21
C PHE A 387 -23.08 -17.89 -4.64
N GLN A 388 -23.16 -19.07 -5.26
CA GLN A 388 -23.79 -19.24 -6.57
C GLN A 388 -25.31 -19.11 -6.48
N ASP A 389 -25.97 -18.79 -7.59
CA ASP A 389 -27.42 -18.58 -7.63
C ASP A 389 -28.21 -19.81 -7.22
N SER A 390 -27.68 -21.02 -7.48
CA SER A 390 -28.30 -22.29 -7.12
C SER A 390 -28.34 -22.59 -5.62
N VAL A 391 -27.63 -21.84 -4.77
CA VAL A 391 -27.55 -22.11 -3.32
C VAL A 391 -28.57 -21.24 -2.59
N ASN A 392 -29.54 -21.90 -1.95
CA ASN A 392 -30.60 -21.29 -1.18
C ASN A 392 -30.51 -21.76 0.28
N TYR A 393 -30.28 -20.82 1.20
CA TYR A 393 -30.22 -21.09 2.63
C TYR A 393 -31.60 -20.88 3.24
N ARG A 394 -31.95 -21.69 4.25
CA ARG A 394 -33.18 -21.52 5.03
C ARG A 394 -33.14 -20.27 5.91
N ASN A 395 -32.04 -20.07 6.63
CA ASN A 395 -31.85 -18.91 7.52
C ASN A 395 -30.37 -18.59 7.73
N LEU A 396 -29.70 -18.03 6.72
CA LEU A 396 -28.27 -17.68 6.82
C LEU A 396 -28.06 -16.43 7.69
N MET A 397 -27.44 -16.60 8.86
CA MET A 397 -27.23 -15.52 9.83
C MET A 397 -25.75 -15.12 10.00
N LEU A 398 -24.79 -15.97 9.66
CA LEU A 398 -23.36 -15.67 9.76
C LEU A 398 -22.57 -16.16 8.54
N ALA A 399 -21.71 -15.29 8.02
CA ALA A 399 -20.72 -15.61 7.01
C ALA A 399 -19.30 -15.37 7.55
N VAL A 400 -18.53 -16.45 7.65
CA VAL A 400 -17.11 -16.42 8.00
C VAL A 400 -16.29 -16.49 6.71
N VAL A 401 -15.30 -15.61 6.56
CA VAL A 401 -14.40 -15.57 5.40
C VAL A 401 -12.96 -15.74 5.87
N ASP A 402 -12.26 -16.76 5.39
CA ASP A 402 -10.85 -17.03 5.72
C ASP A 402 -9.90 -16.54 4.61
N GLU A 403 -8.80 -15.92 5.03
CA GLU A 403 -7.66 -15.43 4.23
C GLU A 403 -8.03 -14.52 3.03
N GLN A 404 -8.33 -13.25 3.33
CA GLN A 404 -8.72 -12.25 2.34
C GLN A 404 -7.53 -11.46 1.77
N HIS A 405 -6.96 -11.92 0.66
CA HIS A 405 -6.10 -11.05 -0.18
C HIS A 405 -6.69 -10.71 -1.56
N ARG A 406 -7.72 -11.43 -2.07
CA ARG A 406 -8.26 -11.15 -3.42
C ARG A 406 -9.78 -11.23 -3.60
N PHE A 407 -10.55 -11.73 -2.63
CA PHE A 407 -11.91 -12.24 -2.91
C PHE A 407 -13.07 -11.42 -2.31
N GLY A 408 -12.81 -10.42 -1.48
CA GLY A 408 -13.84 -9.84 -0.58
C GLY A 408 -14.83 -8.84 -1.20
N VAL A 409 -14.46 -8.02 -2.19
CA VAL A 409 -15.32 -6.89 -2.62
C VAL A 409 -16.49 -7.34 -3.51
N HIS A 410 -16.23 -8.19 -4.52
CA HIS A 410 -17.25 -8.60 -5.48
C HIS A 410 -18.29 -9.57 -4.91
N GLN A 411 -17.95 -10.34 -3.88
CA GLN A 411 -18.86 -11.31 -3.26
C GLN A 411 -19.76 -10.66 -2.20
N ARG A 412 -19.28 -9.60 -1.50
CA ARG A 412 -20.11 -8.73 -0.65
C ARG A 412 -21.36 -8.24 -1.39
N LEU A 413 -21.21 -7.86 -2.66
CA LEU A 413 -22.30 -7.39 -3.51
C LEU A 413 -23.32 -8.50 -3.84
N ARG A 414 -22.89 -9.76 -3.98
CA ARG A 414 -23.75 -10.87 -4.41
C ARG A 414 -24.66 -11.40 -3.30
N LEU A 415 -24.19 -11.42 -2.04
CA LEU A 415 -25.01 -11.82 -0.90
C LEU A 415 -26.11 -10.79 -0.60
N THR A 416 -25.74 -9.51 -0.59
CA THR A 416 -26.69 -8.41 -0.37
C THR A 416 -27.71 -8.31 -1.51
N ALA A 417 -27.33 -8.64 -2.75
CA ALA A 417 -28.25 -8.69 -3.90
C ALA A 417 -29.37 -9.75 -3.78
N LYS A 418 -29.19 -10.79 -2.94
CA LYS A 418 -30.24 -11.79 -2.66
C LYS A 418 -31.15 -11.41 -1.48
N GLY A 419 -31.00 -10.21 -0.91
CA GLY A 419 -31.78 -9.75 0.25
C GLY A 419 -31.38 -10.39 1.59
N ILE A 420 -30.27 -11.15 1.64
CA ILE A 420 -29.76 -11.78 2.86
C ILE A 420 -28.64 -10.89 3.43
N THR A 421 -28.74 -10.52 4.70
CA THR A 421 -27.78 -9.65 5.41
C THR A 421 -27.15 -10.34 6.62
N PRO A 422 -26.39 -11.45 6.44
CA PRO A 422 -25.81 -12.16 7.57
C PRO A 422 -24.73 -11.32 8.24
N HIS A 423 -24.51 -11.54 9.54
CA HIS A 423 -23.30 -11.08 10.23
C HIS A 423 -22.05 -11.55 9.48
N MET A 424 -20.98 -10.76 9.53
CA MET A 424 -19.75 -11.06 8.79
C MET A 424 -18.54 -11.08 9.71
N LEU A 425 -17.82 -12.20 9.70
CA LEU A 425 -16.56 -12.38 10.39
C LEU A 425 -15.46 -12.67 9.36
N VAL A 426 -14.49 -11.77 9.25
CA VAL A 426 -13.33 -11.94 8.36
C VAL A 426 -12.15 -12.40 9.19
N MET A 427 -11.40 -13.40 8.73
CA MET A 427 -10.20 -13.92 9.37
C MET A 427 -8.98 -13.65 8.48
N THR A 428 -7.87 -13.24 9.09
CA THR A 428 -6.59 -13.08 8.38
C THR A 428 -5.45 -13.64 9.21
N ALA A 429 -4.52 -14.33 8.54
CA ALA A 429 -3.30 -14.83 9.14
C ALA A 429 -2.19 -13.78 9.26
N THR A 430 -2.21 -12.75 8.43
CA THR A 430 -1.31 -11.60 8.55
C THR A 430 -1.93 -10.58 9.49
N PRO A 431 -1.33 -10.30 10.66
CA PRO A 431 -1.74 -9.14 11.43
C PRO A 431 -1.58 -7.90 10.56
N ILE A 432 -2.64 -7.11 10.44
CA ILE A 432 -2.60 -5.86 9.66
C ILE A 432 -2.59 -4.71 10.68
N PRO A 433 -1.70 -3.72 10.55
CA PRO A 433 -1.70 -2.56 11.44
C PRO A 433 -3.10 -1.94 11.50
N ARG A 434 -3.54 -1.51 12.68
CA ARG A 434 -4.92 -1.03 12.88
C ARG A 434 -5.26 0.11 11.92
N THR A 435 -4.31 1.00 11.68
CA THR A 435 -4.41 2.10 10.70
C THR A 435 -4.68 1.57 9.28
N LEU A 436 -4.00 0.50 8.87
CA LEU A 436 -4.15 -0.13 7.56
C LEU A 436 -5.46 -0.92 7.42
N VAL A 437 -5.93 -1.58 8.48
CA VAL A 437 -7.25 -2.24 8.49
C VAL A 437 -8.35 -1.23 8.15
N LEU A 438 -8.30 -0.06 8.80
CA LEU A 438 -9.28 1.01 8.64
C LEU A 438 -9.26 1.63 7.24
N ALA A 439 -8.09 1.70 6.62
CA ALA A 439 -7.91 2.26 5.27
C ALA A 439 -8.28 1.25 4.16
N ALA A 440 -7.77 0.01 4.25
CA ALA A 440 -7.91 -0.99 3.19
C ALA A 440 -9.28 -1.70 3.18
N PHE A 441 -9.94 -1.81 4.35
CA PHE A 441 -11.16 -2.61 4.49
C PHE A 441 -12.34 -1.82 5.10
N GLY A 442 -12.14 -0.54 5.42
CA GLY A 442 -13.11 0.27 6.16
C GLY A 442 -13.08 -0.01 7.67
N ASP A 443 -14.00 0.59 8.43
CA ASP A 443 -14.15 0.31 9.89
C ASP A 443 -14.86 -1.01 10.08
N MET A 444 -14.06 -2.07 10.14
CA MET A 444 -14.44 -3.29 10.82
C MET A 444 -13.97 -3.18 12.27
N ASP A 445 -14.81 -3.61 13.21
CA ASP A 445 -14.31 -3.84 14.56
C ASP A 445 -13.24 -4.93 14.51
N VAL A 446 -12.19 -4.81 15.33
CA VAL A 446 -11.03 -5.71 15.26
C VAL A 446 -10.86 -6.46 16.56
N SER A 447 -10.86 -7.79 16.51
CA SER A 447 -10.39 -8.64 17.61
C SER A 447 -9.02 -9.20 17.27
N LYS A 448 -8.08 -9.10 18.20
CA LYS A 448 -6.69 -9.55 18.03
C LYS A 448 -6.40 -10.76 18.91
N LEU A 449 -5.88 -11.82 18.30
CA LEU A 449 -5.35 -12.99 18.98
C LEU A 449 -3.83 -12.81 19.16
N THR A 450 -3.43 -12.27 20.31
CA THR A 450 -2.04 -11.95 20.65
C THR A 450 -1.26 -13.14 21.18
N GLU A 451 -1.96 -14.18 21.66
CA GLU A 451 -1.36 -15.35 22.29
C GLU A 451 -1.29 -16.53 21.30
N LYS A 452 -0.17 -17.27 21.33
CA LYS A 452 -0.07 -18.58 20.65
C LYS A 452 -0.54 -19.68 21.63
N PRO A 453 -1.21 -20.76 21.15
CA PRO A 453 -1.56 -21.90 22.00
C PRO A 453 -0.31 -22.52 22.65
N ALA A 454 -0.48 -23.07 23.87
CA ALA A 454 0.61 -23.70 24.61
C ALA A 454 1.22 -24.89 23.84
N GLY A 455 2.56 -25.04 23.91
CA GLY A 455 3.30 -26.18 23.34
C GLY A 455 4.13 -25.87 22.08
N ARG A 456 3.96 -24.71 21.44
CA ARG A 456 4.76 -24.34 20.26
C ARG A 456 6.18 -23.88 20.62
N LYS A 457 7.17 -24.45 19.95
CA LYS A 457 8.58 -24.02 20.00
C LYS A 457 8.86 -22.88 19.01
N PRO A 458 9.76 -21.95 19.33
CA PRO A 458 10.17 -20.90 18.40
C PRO A 458 10.89 -21.48 17.17
N ILE A 459 10.74 -20.81 16.04
CA ILE A 459 11.36 -21.15 14.75
C ILE A 459 12.71 -20.45 14.65
N GLN A 460 13.79 -21.22 14.59
CA GLN A 460 15.13 -20.66 14.41
C GLN A 460 15.25 -20.06 13.01
N THR A 461 15.29 -18.72 12.92
CA THR A 461 15.40 -18.00 11.64
C THR A 461 16.85 -17.54 11.42
N ILE A 462 17.45 -17.90 10.28
CA ILE A 462 18.83 -17.52 9.93
C ILE A 462 18.90 -16.95 8.52
N THR A 463 19.81 -16.01 8.28
CA THR A 463 20.08 -15.41 6.97
C THR A 463 21.42 -15.92 6.44
N ILE A 464 21.46 -16.33 5.18
CA ILE A 464 22.65 -16.92 4.55
C ILE A 464 22.84 -16.36 3.12
N PRO A 465 24.06 -15.96 2.71
CA PRO A 465 24.33 -15.59 1.32
C PRO A 465 24.11 -16.76 0.36
N THR A 466 23.56 -16.51 -0.83
CA THR A 466 23.27 -17.54 -1.85
C THR A 466 24.52 -18.31 -2.29
N GLU A 467 25.73 -17.75 -2.16
CA GLU A 467 26.99 -18.43 -2.45
C GLU A 467 27.20 -19.68 -1.59
N ARG A 468 26.57 -19.74 -0.40
CA ARG A 468 26.64 -20.86 0.53
C ARG A 468 25.49 -21.87 0.38
N THR A 469 24.72 -21.78 -0.71
CA THR A 469 23.61 -22.71 -0.99
C THR A 469 24.06 -24.17 -1.03
N GLY A 470 25.28 -24.46 -1.52
CA GLY A 470 25.83 -25.82 -1.52
C GLY A 470 25.96 -26.44 -0.12
N GLU A 471 26.31 -25.64 0.90
CA GLU A 471 26.37 -26.10 2.29
C GLU A 471 24.99 -26.48 2.82
N ILE A 472 23.96 -25.72 2.45
CA ILE A 472 22.56 -25.98 2.83
C ILE A 472 22.08 -27.28 2.20
N VAL A 473 22.31 -27.47 0.89
CA VAL A 473 21.96 -28.71 0.19
C VAL A 473 22.63 -29.93 0.84
N GLY A 474 23.90 -29.81 1.21
CA GLY A 474 24.62 -30.86 1.94
C GLY A 474 23.96 -31.24 3.27
N ARG A 475 23.49 -30.24 4.04
CA ARG A 475 22.76 -30.47 5.31
C ARG A 475 21.37 -31.06 5.08
N LEU A 476 20.65 -30.60 4.04
CA LEU A 476 19.33 -31.14 3.69
C LEU A 476 19.38 -32.62 3.37
N LYS A 477 20.47 -33.13 2.77
CA LYS A 477 20.64 -34.56 2.53
C LYS A 477 20.54 -35.39 3.81
N SER A 478 21.13 -34.91 4.91
CA SER A 478 21.07 -35.59 6.21
C SER A 478 19.66 -35.47 6.83
N ALA A 479 19.07 -34.27 6.78
CA ALA A 479 17.72 -34.05 7.30
C ALA A 479 16.64 -34.89 6.57
N LEU A 480 16.76 -35.05 5.24
CA LEU A 480 15.88 -35.90 4.45
C LEU A 480 16.05 -37.38 4.80
N ALA A 481 17.28 -37.83 5.07
CA ALA A 481 17.56 -39.19 5.51
C ALA A 481 17.00 -39.50 6.92
N GLU A 482 16.98 -38.50 7.80
CA GLU A 482 16.27 -38.53 9.09
C GLU A 482 14.74 -38.43 8.95
N GLY A 483 14.25 -38.27 7.71
CA GLY A 483 12.84 -38.23 7.40
C GLY A 483 12.17 -36.86 7.59
N LYS A 484 12.92 -35.78 7.76
CA LYS A 484 12.35 -34.43 7.84
C LYS A 484 11.75 -34.00 6.51
N LYS A 485 10.69 -33.19 6.56
CA LYS A 485 10.09 -32.55 5.39
C LYS A 485 10.56 -31.11 5.23
N VAL A 486 10.82 -30.72 3.98
CA VAL A 486 11.48 -29.47 3.60
C VAL A 486 10.65 -28.72 2.57
N TYR A 487 10.40 -27.44 2.83
CA TYR A 487 9.93 -26.49 1.83
C TYR A 487 11.11 -25.70 1.25
N TRP A 488 11.14 -25.56 -0.07
CA TRP A 488 12.13 -24.75 -0.80
C TRP A 488 11.41 -23.76 -1.71
N ILE A 489 11.42 -22.48 -1.34
CA ILE A 489 10.64 -21.42 -1.98
C ILE A 489 11.51 -20.60 -2.92
N CYS A 490 11.08 -20.47 -4.17
CA CYS A 490 11.70 -19.63 -5.18
C CYS A 490 10.85 -18.36 -5.41
N PRO A 491 11.47 -17.18 -5.60
CA PRO A 491 10.75 -15.95 -5.94
C PRO A 491 10.09 -16.06 -7.32
N LEU A 492 9.01 -15.30 -7.52
CA LEU A 492 8.54 -14.92 -8.85
C LEU A 492 9.42 -13.77 -9.32
N VAL A 493 9.95 -13.80 -10.55
CA VAL A 493 10.77 -12.71 -11.08
C VAL A 493 9.88 -11.87 -11.98
N GLU A 494 9.67 -10.60 -11.64
CA GLU A 494 8.95 -9.67 -12.51
C GLU A 494 9.80 -9.32 -13.75
N GLU A 495 9.99 -10.26 -14.66
CA GLU A 495 10.58 -10.05 -15.98
C GLU A 495 10.21 -11.24 -16.89
N SER A 496 9.06 -11.12 -17.56
CA SER A 496 8.47 -12.05 -18.54
C SER A 496 8.01 -13.42 -18.04
N GLU A 497 6.79 -13.77 -18.41
CA GLU A 497 6.15 -15.06 -18.13
C GLU A 497 7.00 -16.28 -18.60
N GLU A 498 7.86 -16.14 -19.62
CA GLU A 498 8.71 -17.26 -20.07
C GLU A 498 9.94 -17.50 -19.18
N SER A 499 10.47 -16.46 -18.53
CA SER A 499 11.63 -16.54 -17.63
C SER A 499 11.29 -17.17 -16.27
N ASP A 500 10.07 -16.93 -15.78
CA ASP A 500 9.58 -17.43 -14.48
C ASP A 500 9.62 -18.96 -14.35
N LEU A 501 9.24 -19.67 -15.42
CA LEU A 501 9.22 -21.13 -15.48
C LEU A 501 10.60 -21.74 -15.38
N MET A 502 11.60 -21.10 -15.98
CA MET A 502 12.96 -21.63 -16.01
C MET A 502 13.52 -21.73 -14.59
N SER A 503 13.21 -20.80 -13.67
CA SER A 503 13.82 -20.77 -12.33
C SER A 503 13.43 -21.93 -11.38
N VAL A 504 12.15 -22.32 -11.33
CA VAL A 504 11.65 -23.35 -10.40
C VAL A 504 12.00 -24.75 -10.90
N ASP A 505 11.81 -24.99 -12.20
CA ASP A 505 12.11 -26.27 -12.83
C ASP A 505 13.63 -26.50 -12.91
N GLU A 506 14.44 -25.47 -13.19
CA GLU A 506 15.90 -25.57 -13.09
C GLU A 506 16.35 -25.85 -11.66
N ARG A 507 15.74 -25.19 -10.67
CA ARG A 507 16.06 -25.45 -9.26
C ARG A 507 15.69 -26.88 -8.88
N HIS A 508 14.52 -27.36 -9.29
CA HIS A 508 14.11 -28.74 -9.10
C HIS A 508 15.11 -29.71 -9.72
N ALA A 509 15.48 -29.53 -10.99
CA ALA A 509 16.46 -30.36 -11.67
C ALA A 509 17.82 -30.36 -10.94
N THR A 510 18.26 -29.19 -10.47
CA THR A 510 19.51 -29.04 -9.71
C THR A 510 19.46 -29.81 -8.39
N LEU A 511 18.36 -29.70 -7.65
CA LEU A 511 18.17 -30.40 -6.38
C LEU A 511 18.01 -31.91 -6.59
N VAL A 512 17.30 -32.35 -7.63
CA VAL A 512 17.19 -33.78 -7.98
C VAL A 512 18.54 -34.38 -8.33
N SER A 513 19.36 -33.65 -9.10
CA SER A 513 20.73 -34.06 -9.42
C SER A 513 21.60 -34.20 -8.16
N SER A 514 21.41 -33.32 -7.17
CA SER A 514 22.25 -33.27 -5.96
C SER A 514 21.77 -34.21 -4.83
N LEU A 515 20.46 -34.38 -4.67
CA LEU A 515 19.82 -35.06 -3.54
C LEU A 515 19.14 -36.38 -3.92
N GLY A 516 18.91 -36.63 -5.22
CA GLY A 516 18.22 -37.80 -5.74
C GLY A 516 16.75 -37.54 -6.12
N PRO A 517 16.04 -38.57 -6.62
CA PRO A 517 14.63 -38.47 -7.00
C PRO A 517 13.71 -38.33 -5.78
N GLY A 518 12.42 -38.00 -6.01
CA GLY A 518 11.43 -37.87 -4.94
C GLY A 518 11.22 -36.45 -4.42
N ILE A 519 11.69 -35.45 -5.17
CA ILE A 519 11.43 -34.03 -4.94
C ILE A 519 10.20 -33.60 -5.74
N GLY A 520 9.25 -32.94 -5.10
CA GLY A 520 8.05 -32.39 -5.73
C GLY A 520 8.24 -30.96 -6.21
N VAL A 521 7.40 -30.53 -7.15
CA VAL A 521 7.33 -29.15 -7.66
C VAL A 521 5.91 -28.63 -7.61
N ILE A 522 5.73 -27.38 -7.15
CA ILE A 522 4.47 -26.64 -7.26
C ILE A 522 4.68 -25.19 -7.71
N HIS A 523 4.04 -24.79 -8.80
CA HIS A 523 4.05 -23.40 -9.28
C HIS A 523 2.68 -22.95 -9.83
N GLY A 524 2.57 -21.65 -10.14
CA GLY A 524 1.30 -20.99 -10.50
C GLY A 524 0.56 -21.58 -11.70
N ARG A 525 1.29 -22.09 -12.70
CA ARG A 525 0.73 -22.63 -13.96
C ARG A 525 0.14 -24.04 -13.85
N MET A 526 0.47 -24.79 -12.81
CA MET A 526 -0.10 -26.12 -12.62
C MET A 526 -1.61 -26.02 -12.42
N SER A 527 -2.33 -27.00 -12.97
CA SER A 527 -3.78 -27.08 -12.79
C SER A 527 -4.12 -27.29 -11.31
N GLY A 528 -5.31 -26.86 -10.88
CA GLY A 528 -5.78 -27.10 -9.51
C GLY A 528 -5.64 -28.57 -9.07
N PRO A 529 -6.09 -29.56 -9.87
CA PRO A 529 -5.92 -30.98 -9.57
C PRO A 529 -4.45 -31.44 -9.41
N GLU A 530 -3.54 -30.93 -10.25
CA GLU A 530 -2.11 -31.27 -10.15
C GLU A 530 -1.48 -30.74 -8.86
N LYS A 531 -1.77 -29.48 -8.51
CA LYS A 531 -1.31 -28.87 -7.26
C LYS A 531 -1.79 -29.68 -6.05
N ASP A 532 -3.06 -30.09 -6.06
CA ASP A 532 -3.65 -30.88 -4.99
C ASP A 532 -2.97 -32.25 -4.85
N ALA A 533 -2.68 -32.92 -5.97
CA ALA A 533 -2.01 -34.22 -5.96
C ALA A 533 -0.60 -34.13 -5.36
N VAL A 534 0.20 -33.14 -5.78
CA VAL A 534 1.55 -32.95 -5.24
C VAL A 534 1.52 -32.56 -3.76
N MET A 535 0.59 -31.69 -3.35
CA MET A 535 0.42 -31.35 -1.93
C MET A 535 -0.01 -32.54 -1.08
N MET A 536 -0.87 -33.42 -1.60
CA MET A 536 -1.25 -34.65 -0.91
C MET A 536 -0.06 -35.60 -0.75
N ALA A 537 0.74 -35.80 -1.80
CA ALA A 537 1.95 -36.61 -1.75
C ALA A 537 3.00 -36.05 -0.77
N PHE A 538 3.13 -34.72 -0.69
CA PHE A 538 3.98 -34.08 0.32
C PHE A 538 3.43 -34.27 1.74
N LYS A 539 2.10 -34.18 1.91
CA LYS A 539 1.46 -34.42 3.21
C LYS A 539 1.56 -35.87 3.66
N SER A 540 1.37 -36.86 2.77
CA SER A 540 1.48 -38.28 3.07
C SER A 540 2.92 -38.72 3.37
N GLY A 541 3.91 -37.94 2.92
CA GLY A 541 5.33 -38.22 3.10
C GLY A 541 5.96 -39.01 1.95
N GLU A 542 5.22 -39.22 0.86
CA GLU A 542 5.77 -39.71 -0.41
C GLU A 542 6.81 -38.75 -0.99
N ILE A 543 6.54 -37.44 -0.87
CA ILE A 543 7.47 -36.37 -1.18
C ILE A 543 7.95 -35.76 0.14
N ARG A 544 9.27 -35.62 0.31
CA ARG A 544 9.86 -35.00 1.51
C ARG A 544 10.52 -33.66 1.25
N LEU A 545 10.81 -33.30 0.00
CA LEU A 545 11.23 -31.95 -0.38
C LEU A 545 10.28 -31.41 -1.44
N LEU A 546 9.72 -30.23 -1.18
CA LEU A 546 8.83 -29.55 -2.11
C LEU A 546 9.46 -28.23 -2.56
N VAL A 547 9.80 -28.13 -3.85
CA VAL A 547 10.21 -26.88 -4.49
C VAL A 547 8.96 -26.15 -4.95
N ALA A 548 8.79 -24.89 -4.55
CA ALA A 548 7.60 -24.15 -4.91
C ALA A 548 7.80 -22.65 -5.04
N THR A 549 6.84 -21.98 -5.69
CA THR A 549 6.71 -20.52 -5.62
C THR A 549 5.83 -20.09 -4.44
N THR A 550 5.50 -18.81 -4.34
CA THR A 550 4.55 -18.23 -3.37
C THR A 550 3.16 -18.87 -3.38
N VAL A 551 2.83 -19.78 -4.31
CA VAL A 551 1.56 -20.51 -4.32
C VAL A 551 1.33 -21.31 -3.02
N VAL A 552 2.40 -21.71 -2.31
CA VAL A 552 2.31 -22.41 -1.01
C VAL A 552 1.89 -21.46 0.13
N GLU A 553 1.86 -20.15 -0.09
CA GLU A 553 1.32 -19.17 0.87
C GLU A 553 -0.13 -19.49 1.25
N VAL A 554 -0.91 -20.15 0.39
CA VAL A 554 -2.33 -20.48 0.63
C VAL A 554 -2.56 -22.00 0.70
N GLY A 555 -2.33 -22.56 1.89
CA GLY A 555 -3.18 -23.61 2.46
C GLY A 555 -2.87 -25.07 2.10
N VAL A 556 -1.95 -25.68 2.86
CA VAL A 556 -2.08 -27.01 3.49
C VAL A 556 -1.32 -26.97 4.82
N ASP A 557 -1.86 -27.59 5.87
CA ASP A 557 -1.13 -27.83 7.12
C ASP A 557 -0.37 -29.17 7.05
N VAL A 558 0.96 -29.10 7.19
CA VAL A 558 1.88 -30.24 7.20
C VAL A 558 2.69 -30.16 8.51
N PRO A 559 2.16 -30.72 9.62
CA PRO A 559 2.74 -30.52 10.95
C PRO A 559 4.18 -31.03 11.12
N ASP A 560 4.58 -32.01 10.32
CA ASP A 560 5.90 -32.64 10.31
C ASP A 560 6.90 -31.98 9.36
N ALA A 561 6.53 -30.86 8.70
CA ALA A 561 7.46 -30.00 7.99
C ALA A 561 8.22 -29.09 8.96
N THR A 562 9.54 -29.26 9.01
CA THR A 562 10.40 -28.60 10.00
C THR A 562 11.44 -27.66 9.40
N ILE A 563 11.65 -27.70 8.08
CA ILE A 563 12.65 -26.86 7.42
C ILE A 563 12.00 -26.04 6.30
N MET A 564 12.19 -24.72 6.37
CA MET A 564 11.79 -23.76 5.34
C MET A 564 13.06 -23.11 4.76
N VAL A 565 13.23 -23.15 3.44
CA VAL A 565 14.30 -22.44 2.71
C VAL A 565 13.65 -21.47 1.75
N ILE A 566 14.03 -20.19 1.79
CA ILE A 566 13.48 -19.14 0.92
C ILE A 566 14.63 -18.52 0.14
N GLU A 567 14.66 -18.70 -1.18
CA GLU A 567 15.61 -18.05 -2.08
C GLU A 567 15.27 -16.59 -2.30
N HIS A 568 16.30 -15.75 -2.46
CA HIS A 568 16.15 -14.32 -2.73
C HIS A 568 15.15 -13.64 -1.77
N ALA A 569 15.27 -13.94 -0.48
CA ALA A 569 14.37 -13.46 0.56
C ALA A 569 14.31 -11.92 0.60
N GLU A 570 15.34 -11.22 0.12
CA GLU A 570 15.36 -9.76 -0.02
C GLU A 570 14.27 -9.20 -0.95
N ARG A 571 13.76 -10.02 -1.89
CA ARG A 571 12.75 -9.62 -2.88
C ARG A 571 11.32 -9.74 -2.37
N PHE A 572 11.09 -10.53 -1.33
CA PHE A 572 9.76 -10.74 -0.76
C PHE A 572 9.40 -9.59 0.20
N GLY A 573 8.12 -9.34 0.38
CA GLY A 573 7.64 -8.49 1.48
C GLY A 573 7.74 -9.17 2.83
N LEU A 574 7.79 -8.40 3.94
CA LEU A 574 7.86 -8.99 5.29
C LEU A 574 6.66 -9.88 5.60
N ALA A 575 5.45 -9.45 5.23
CA ALA A 575 4.23 -10.23 5.43
C ALA A 575 4.29 -11.61 4.74
N GLN A 576 4.82 -11.67 3.51
CA GLN A 576 4.99 -12.92 2.77
C GLN A 576 6.03 -13.83 3.42
N LEU A 577 7.18 -13.28 3.80
CA LEU A 577 8.22 -14.03 4.52
C LEU A 577 7.68 -14.60 5.84
N HIS A 578 6.84 -13.85 6.55
CA HIS A 578 6.19 -14.31 7.78
C HIS A 578 5.17 -15.44 7.54
N GLN A 579 4.33 -15.32 6.51
CA GLN A 579 3.38 -16.37 6.12
C GLN A 579 4.11 -17.66 5.71
N LEU A 580 5.18 -17.55 4.90
CA LEU A 580 6.01 -18.68 4.50
C LEU A 580 6.69 -19.32 5.72
N ARG A 581 7.31 -18.52 6.60
CA ARG A 581 7.91 -19.03 7.85
C ARG A 581 6.88 -19.79 8.70
N GLY A 582 5.64 -19.31 8.78
CA GLY A 582 4.55 -19.96 9.52
C GLY A 582 4.03 -21.27 8.93
N ARG A 583 4.58 -21.73 7.79
CA ARG A 583 4.31 -23.06 7.22
C ARG A 583 5.09 -24.18 7.90
N VAL A 584 6.12 -23.86 8.68
CA VAL A 584 6.85 -24.80 9.56
C VAL A 584 6.60 -24.46 11.04
N GLY A 585 7.02 -25.33 11.97
CA GLY A 585 6.83 -25.09 13.40
C GLY A 585 5.41 -25.35 13.92
N ARG A 586 4.70 -26.28 13.27
CA ARG A 586 3.31 -26.63 13.62
C ARG A 586 3.18 -27.87 14.50
N GLY A 587 4.19 -28.74 14.52
CA GLY A 587 4.31 -29.86 15.46
C GLY A 587 5.21 -29.54 16.66
N ASP A 588 5.57 -30.57 17.42
CA ASP A 588 6.40 -30.46 18.63
C ASP A 588 7.92 -30.44 18.34
N GLU A 589 8.30 -30.63 17.08
CA GLU A 589 9.70 -30.63 16.63
C GLU A 589 10.26 -29.21 16.45
N ALA A 590 11.55 -29.05 16.72
CA ALA A 590 12.25 -27.79 16.44
C ALA A 590 12.27 -27.53 14.94
N SER A 591 11.91 -26.32 14.53
CA SER A 591 11.82 -25.93 13.13
C SER A 591 12.79 -24.80 12.79
N THR A 592 13.29 -24.79 11.55
CA THR A 592 14.28 -23.83 11.06
C THR A 592 13.77 -23.12 9.79
N CYS A 593 13.96 -21.81 9.73
CA CYS A 593 13.70 -20.99 8.54
C CYS A 593 15.02 -20.37 8.05
N ILE A 594 15.39 -20.67 6.80
CA ILE A 594 16.64 -20.24 6.17
C ILE A 594 16.29 -19.23 5.08
N LEU A 595 16.72 -17.99 5.26
CA LEU A 595 16.53 -16.88 4.33
C LEU A 595 17.80 -16.71 3.50
N LEU A 596 17.78 -17.16 2.24
CA LEU A 596 18.87 -16.98 1.31
C LEU A 596 18.79 -15.60 0.64
N TYR A 597 19.91 -14.90 0.53
CA TYR A 597 19.96 -13.59 -0.10
C TYR A 597 21.16 -13.40 -1.03
N LYS A 598 20.99 -12.56 -2.05
CA LYS A 598 22.09 -12.17 -2.96
C LYS A 598 22.64 -10.79 -2.58
N GLY A 599 23.95 -10.71 -2.33
CA GLY A 599 24.61 -9.45 -2.01
C GLY A 599 24.97 -8.60 -3.24
N PRO A 600 25.25 -7.28 -3.05
CA PRO A 600 25.08 -6.51 -1.82
C PRO A 600 23.60 -6.14 -1.55
N LEU A 601 23.20 -6.10 -0.28
CA LEU A 601 21.86 -5.69 0.13
C LEU A 601 21.77 -4.16 0.23
N GLY A 602 20.69 -3.58 -0.28
CA GLY A 602 20.32 -2.20 0.05
C GLY A 602 19.79 -2.08 1.49
N GLU A 603 19.65 -0.85 2.01
CA GLU A 603 19.22 -0.59 3.39
C GLU A 603 17.87 -1.26 3.72
N THR A 604 16.88 -1.14 2.84
CA THR A 604 15.55 -1.77 3.00
C THR A 604 15.64 -3.30 3.03
N GLY A 605 16.47 -3.90 2.18
CA GLY A 605 16.66 -5.35 2.12
C GLY A 605 17.34 -5.88 3.39
N HIS A 606 18.33 -5.14 3.90
CA HIS A 606 18.99 -5.47 5.16
C HIS A 606 18.04 -5.36 6.35
N ALA A 607 17.29 -4.26 6.47
CA ALA A 607 16.31 -4.06 7.53
C ALA A 607 15.26 -5.18 7.54
N ARG A 608 14.71 -5.51 6.36
CA ARG A 608 13.72 -6.58 6.17
C ARG A 608 14.18 -7.94 6.70
N LEU A 609 15.36 -8.39 6.27
CA LEU A 609 15.89 -9.69 6.71
C LEU A 609 16.26 -9.69 8.20
N SER A 610 16.69 -8.56 8.74
CA SER A 610 16.99 -8.39 10.17
C SER A 610 15.74 -8.53 11.03
N ILE A 611 14.64 -7.85 10.65
CA ILE A 611 13.35 -7.94 11.36
C ILE A 611 12.85 -9.39 11.42
N MET A 612 12.92 -10.12 10.31
CA MET A 612 12.51 -11.54 10.27
C MET A 612 13.34 -12.45 11.19
N ARG A 613 14.60 -12.10 11.44
CA ARG A 613 15.48 -12.83 12.36
C ARG A 613 15.22 -12.46 13.83
N GLU A 614 14.88 -11.22 14.10
CA GLU A 614 14.72 -10.70 15.46
C GLU A 614 13.40 -11.07 16.13
N THR A 615 12.32 -11.22 15.35
CA THR A 615 10.99 -11.43 15.93
C THR A 615 10.15 -12.45 15.17
N GLU A 616 9.32 -13.16 15.94
CA GLU A 616 8.26 -14.03 15.45
C GLU A 616 6.87 -13.41 15.58
N ASP A 617 6.78 -12.22 16.16
CA ASP A 617 5.52 -11.51 16.37
C ASP A 617 5.04 -10.91 15.05
N GLY A 618 4.01 -11.53 14.47
CA GLY A 618 3.39 -11.06 13.24
C GLY A 618 2.86 -9.63 13.32
N PHE A 619 2.47 -9.13 14.51
CA PHE A 619 2.03 -7.73 14.67
C PHE A 619 3.19 -6.76 14.52
N ARG A 620 4.32 -7.03 15.18
CA ARG A 620 5.54 -6.23 15.04
C ARG A 620 6.05 -6.26 13.60
N ILE A 621 6.04 -7.43 12.96
CA ILE A 621 6.49 -7.59 11.56
C ILE A 621 5.63 -6.76 10.61
N ALA A 622 4.32 -6.75 10.81
CA ALA A 622 3.43 -5.98 9.94
C ALA A 622 3.54 -4.47 10.15
N GLU A 623 3.84 -4.01 11.37
CA GLU A 623 4.15 -2.60 11.64
C GLU A 623 5.43 -2.17 10.93
N GLU A 624 6.48 -3.00 10.98
CA GLU A 624 7.72 -2.71 10.27
C GLU A 624 7.58 -2.84 8.74
N ASP A 625 6.74 -3.76 8.23
CA ASP A 625 6.44 -3.85 6.78
C ASP A 625 5.79 -2.56 6.28
N LEU A 626 4.91 -1.97 7.09
CA LEU A 626 4.27 -0.70 6.77
C LEU A 626 5.28 0.45 6.71
N LYS A 627 6.17 0.53 7.71
CA LYS A 627 7.26 1.51 7.74
C LYS A 627 8.18 1.39 6.53
N LEU A 628 8.53 0.16 6.14
CA LEU A 628 9.45 -0.10 5.02
C LEU A 628 8.81 0.10 3.64
N ARG A 629 7.50 -0.13 3.48
CA ARG A 629 6.79 0.00 2.18
C ARG A 629 6.35 1.43 1.89
N GLY A 630 6.05 2.22 2.92
CA GLY A 630 5.35 3.50 2.76
C GLY A 630 3.87 3.29 2.38
N GLU A 631 2.98 4.10 2.94
CA GLU A 631 1.53 3.78 2.99
C GLU A 631 0.73 4.13 1.71
N GLY A 632 1.37 4.16 0.54
CA GLY A 632 0.83 4.76 -0.68
C GLY A 632 0.03 3.86 -1.64
N GLU A 633 -0.61 2.81 -1.16
CA GLU A 633 -1.42 1.92 -2.00
C GLU A 633 -2.87 1.78 -1.53
N LEU A 634 -3.24 2.48 -0.45
CA LEU A 634 -4.35 2.06 0.41
C LEU A 634 -5.77 2.27 -0.16
N LEU A 635 -5.96 3.10 -1.19
CA LEU A 635 -7.29 3.46 -1.69
C LEU A 635 -7.38 3.55 -3.23
N GLY A 636 -6.40 3.00 -3.95
CA GLY A 636 -6.31 3.10 -5.42
C GLY A 636 -7.00 1.95 -6.15
N THR A 637 -7.80 2.28 -7.17
CA THR A 637 -8.38 1.34 -8.14
C THR A 637 -7.38 0.88 -9.22
N ARG A 638 -6.06 1.05 -9.02
CA ARG A 638 -5.03 0.71 -10.02
C ARG A 638 -4.07 -0.37 -9.51
N GLN A 639 -3.93 -1.44 -10.29
CA GLN A 639 -3.15 -2.65 -10.05
C GLN A 639 -1.63 -2.49 -10.22
N SER A 640 -1.04 -1.31 -9.98
CA SER A 640 0.41 -1.15 -10.04
C SER A 640 0.86 0.10 -9.32
N GLY A 641 1.70 -0.07 -8.30
CA GLY A 641 2.69 0.87 -7.78
C GLY A 641 2.29 2.36 -7.74
N THR A 642 1.87 2.81 -6.56
CA THR A 642 1.59 4.20 -6.12
C THR A 642 0.27 4.85 -6.63
N PRO A 643 -0.45 5.63 -5.78
CA PRO A 643 0.12 6.76 -5.05
C PRO A 643 -0.16 6.85 -3.54
N GLY A 644 0.90 7.26 -2.83
CA GLY A 644 0.88 7.94 -1.54
C GLY A 644 -0.23 8.96 -1.40
N PHE A 645 -0.47 9.37 -0.16
CA PHE A 645 -0.94 10.73 0.10
C PHE A 645 -0.18 11.72 -0.82
N ARG A 646 -0.90 12.65 -1.45
CA ARG A 646 -0.33 13.62 -2.40
C ARG A 646 0.63 14.58 -1.71
N ILE A 647 0.27 14.98 -0.49
CA ILE A 647 1.04 15.92 0.33
C ILE A 647 1.36 15.31 1.70
N ALA A 648 0.41 14.58 2.30
CA ALA A 648 0.63 14.05 3.62
C ALA A 648 1.73 12.96 3.63
N SER A 649 2.47 12.86 4.73
CA SER A 649 3.38 11.76 5.02
C SER A 649 3.08 11.31 6.43
N LEU A 650 2.90 10.01 6.65
CA LEU A 650 2.61 9.52 8.01
C LEU A 650 3.83 9.55 8.92
N GLU A 651 5.03 9.45 8.35
CA GLU A 651 6.27 9.65 9.09
C GLU A 651 6.35 11.07 9.66
N ALA A 652 5.98 12.07 8.86
CA ALA A 652 6.01 13.47 9.28
C ALA A 652 4.74 13.88 10.07
N HIS A 653 3.57 13.38 9.70
CA HIS A 653 2.28 13.94 10.09
C HIS A 653 1.39 12.98 10.89
N ALA A 654 1.97 11.99 11.58
CA ALA A 654 1.21 11.06 12.42
C ALA A 654 0.33 11.78 13.46
N ASP A 655 0.78 12.92 13.97
CA ASP A 655 0.03 13.77 14.89
C ASP A 655 -1.25 14.32 14.25
N LEU A 656 -1.17 14.79 13.00
CA LEU A 656 -2.31 15.32 12.25
C LEU A 656 -3.36 14.26 11.93
N LEU A 657 -2.95 13.00 11.70
CA LEU A 657 -3.88 11.91 11.42
C LEU A 657 -4.84 11.69 12.59
N GLU A 658 -4.33 11.64 13.83
CA GLU A 658 -5.16 11.44 15.02
C GLU A 658 -6.07 12.65 15.27
N ILE A 659 -5.60 13.87 15.00
CA ILE A 659 -6.42 15.09 15.07
C ILE A 659 -7.56 15.02 14.04
N ALA A 660 -7.24 14.76 12.78
CA ALA A 660 -8.21 14.68 11.68
C ALA A 660 -9.26 13.58 11.92
N ARG A 661 -8.85 12.45 12.52
CA ARG A 661 -9.75 11.37 12.91
C ARG A 661 -10.75 11.80 13.99
N ARG A 662 -10.28 12.47 15.05
CA ARG A 662 -11.16 12.96 16.12
C ARG A 662 -12.13 14.02 15.59
N ASP A 663 -11.63 14.91 14.75
CA ASP A 663 -12.45 15.96 14.13
C ASP A 663 -13.51 15.37 13.20
N ALA A 664 -13.14 14.40 12.36
CA ALA A 664 -14.09 13.68 11.51
C ALA A 664 -15.17 12.98 12.33
N ALA A 665 -14.80 12.27 13.40
CA ALA A 665 -15.76 11.59 14.27
C ALA A 665 -16.74 12.59 14.92
N TYR A 666 -16.22 13.69 15.46
CA TYR A 666 -17.02 14.75 16.07
C TYR A 666 -17.99 15.41 15.07
N LEU A 667 -17.53 15.68 13.85
CA LEU A 667 -18.38 16.26 12.81
C LEU A 667 -19.51 15.32 12.40
N ILE A 668 -19.21 14.04 12.17
CA ILE A 668 -20.22 13.04 11.75
C ILE A 668 -21.22 12.74 12.87
N GLU A 669 -20.81 12.80 14.13
CA GLU A 669 -21.72 12.63 15.27
C GLU A 669 -22.75 13.77 15.35
N ARG A 670 -22.33 15.02 15.06
CA ARG A 670 -23.19 16.22 15.17
C ARG A 670 -23.94 16.58 13.90
N ASP A 671 -23.33 16.40 12.75
CA ASP A 671 -23.88 16.73 11.42
C ASP A 671 -23.68 15.54 10.47
N PRO A 672 -24.35 14.41 10.71
CA PRO A 672 -24.16 13.18 9.97
C PRO A 672 -24.44 13.33 8.46
N ASP A 673 -25.40 14.18 8.12
CA ASP A 673 -25.79 14.44 6.74
C ASP A 673 -24.99 15.60 6.13
N LEU A 674 -24.05 16.23 6.85
CA LEU A 674 -23.23 17.35 6.39
C LEU A 674 -24.07 18.52 5.82
N THR A 675 -25.13 18.91 6.54
CA THR A 675 -26.09 19.94 6.13
C THR A 675 -25.83 21.30 6.75
N GLY A 676 -25.11 21.35 7.88
CA GLY A 676 -24.70 22.56 8.54
C GLY A 676 -23.68 23.37 7.71
N GLU A 677 -23.35 24.57 8.18
CA GLU A 677 -22.39 25.45 7.49
C GLU A 677 -21.03 24.76 7.30
N ARG A 678 -20.47 24.21 8.38
CA ARG A 678 -19.24 23.42 8.35
C ARG A 678 -19.38 22.14 7.51
N GLY A 679 -20.54 21.47 7.56
CA GLY A 679 -20.82 20.30 6.74
C GLY A 679 -20.76 20.59 5.24
N LYS A 680 -21.31 21.74 4.80
CA LYS A 680 -21.23 22.20 3.41
C LYS A 680 -19.80 22.54 2.98
N ALA A 681 -19.01 23.16 3.86
CA ALA A 681 -17.59 23.41 3.61
C ALA A 681 -16.82 22.08 3.44
N VAL A 682 -17.07 21.12 4.32
CA VAL A 682 -16.47 19.78 4.26
C VAL A 682 -16.88 18.99 3.02
N ARG A 683 -18.11 19.15 2.51
CA ARG A 683 -18.47 18.58 1.21
C ARG A 683 -17.57 19.12 0.09
N THR A 684 -17.20 20.39 0.14
CA THR A 684 -16.25 21.00 -0.79
C THR A 684 -14.87 20.34 -0.67
N LEU A 685 -14.38 20.12 0.55
CA LEU A 685 -13.14 19.36 0.81
C LEU A 685 -13.20 17.94 0.20
N LEU A 686 -14.29 17.19 0.42
CA LEU A 686 -14.44 15.84 -0.11
C LEU A 686 -14.37 15.80 -1.64
N TYR A 687 -15.03 16.74 -2.32
CA TYR A 687 -14.94 16.86 -3.78
C TYR A 687 -13.54 17.26 -4.24
N LEU A 688 -12.88 18.20 -3.54
CA LEU A 688 -11.51 18.65 -3.87
C LEU A 688 -10.52 17.47 -3.90
N PHE A 689 -10.64 16.55 -2.94
CA PHE A 689 -9.84 15.32 -2.86
C PHE A 689 -10.41 14.13 -3.67
N ARG A 690 -11.40 14.36 -4.54
CA ARG A 690 -12.04 13.34 -5.40
C ARG A 690 -12.60 12.14 -4.62
N ARG A 691 -13.17 12.40 -3.44
CA ARG A 691 -13.83 11.38 -2.62
C ARG A 691 -15.28 11.18 -3.05
N ASP A 692 -15.48 11.04 -4.37
CA ASP A 692 -16.80 11.04 -5.01
C ASP A 692 -17.66 9.86 -4.54
N GLU A 693 -17.06 8.71 -4.24
CA GLU A 693 -17.76 7.55 -3.69
C GLU A 693 -18.41 7.86 -2.34
N ALA A 694 -17.68 8.52 -1.43
CA ALA A 694 -18.22 8.94 -0.14
C ALA A 694 -19.43 9.87 -0.31
N ILE A 695 -19.40 10.73 -1.32
CA ILE A 695 -20.48 11.69 -1.59
C ILE A 695 -21.68 11.03 -2.29
N ARG A 696 -21.48 10.01 -3.13
CA ARG A 696 -22.59 9.20 -3.66
C ARG A 696 -23.37 8.54 -2.53
N PHE A 697 -22.69 8.15 -1.44
CA PHE A 697 -23.36 7.63 -0.25
C PHE A 697 -24.18 8.67 0.53
N LEU A 698 -23.94 9.97 0.38
CA LEU A 698 -24.78 11.04 0.94
C LEU A 698 -26.08 11.25 0.14
N HIS A 699 -26.06 10.98 -1.18
CA HIS A 699 -27.17 11.31 -2.07
C HIS A 699 -28.11 10.13 -2.38
N ALA A 700 -27.70 8.88 -2.14
CA ALA A 700 -28.55 7.72 -2.39
C ALA A 700 -29.53 7.41 -1.23
N GLY A 701 -30.00 8.45 -0.53
CA GLY A 701 -31.02 8.38 0.52
C GLY A 701 -32.37 8.86 0.02
#